data_AF-A0A0F6YK66-F1
#
_entry.id   AF-A0A0F6YK66-F1
#
_cell.length_a   1.000
_cell.length_b   1.000
_cell.length_c   1.000
_cell.angle_alpha   90.00
_cell.angle_beta   90.00
_cell.angle_gamma   90.00
#
_symmetry.space_group_name_H-M   'P 1'
#
loop_
_entity.id
_entity.type
_entity.pdbx_description
1 polymer ?
#
loop_
_entity_poly.entity_id
_entity_poly.type
_entity_poly.pdbx_seq_one_letter_code
_entity_poly.pdbx_strand_id
1 'polypeptide(L)'
;MAVRSSPHARRRNVAPPRRAHAIASWTLALGCALAGCEGNLFDGPSGPRGSSRPDTPNPTVLTPAPAMLHRLTRAEYEQTIRDLFPAGTTVPGDLPNDTLLHGFSTVGASELTIPPLEVEQYESAASSLATQMLADPARRTAFFGCDVASEGEPCLRAFVVRFGRLAWRRALEPSEVDALIAIATDTGAMLRDAWRGAGFALTAILQSPHFLFRVERGEPDPAERTRLRYTGSEMASRLSYFLWGSTPDEELLRAAAAGELVTEEGLRAQVTRMTRDPRATAAMTRFWGEFMQLERLDTVSKDPELFPTFTPSLRASMRAEIDGIFADVYERDADVREVFSTDVTFVDAELAAHYGLPAPTGSERMRATLPADQHRGGVMGRAGVLSMWAHATLTSPTFRGKFVRANLLCQDIPPPPPGISTELPEGSGEPETLRQRLDRHRTDPVCAGCHTLMDPLGFTFEHFDPVGRFRDLDNGLPIDASGDVDGVAVDGADELGAHLAQSERVGACFTRRFYRWASGHLETRGEQVEIERLAREFASAGHRMSALIELVVLSPGFRYASYAPGDCEDGETRDCTNACGAGTQACERGAWTACSAPSGTTETCNAVDDDCDGTTDEGVARACTTECGAGVETCVAGSFTACSARTPTTESCSHADDDCDGRIDEGFAPQSVSSTFTALREHHPICDGATQRSGLECNEAIHGLCGSAAGTCGSSGFGPVENSGDVAHVACVSATLRTTTFAELASHHAGCDGASERLGMQCNAAIHRYCASAGLTTGYGPVRVAGSSVTVACTPGAETVGTTYSALSAIHAGCNATSRIGRDCNAAIHRFCGSRGAVSGYGPLENGGDDLQVACVR
;
A
#
# COMPACT_ATOMS: atom_id res chain seq x y z
N MET A 1 -31.02 63.78 54.03
CA MET A 1 -31.07 64.15 55.47
C MET A 1 -31.16 62.86 56.28
N ALA A 2 -30.56 62.69 57.46
CA ALA A 2 -29.50 63.44 58.16
C ALA A 2 -29.00 62.60 59.37
N VAL A 3 -27.80 62.91 59.91
CA VAL A 3 -27.33 62.67 61.30
C VAL A 3 -27.20 61.18 61.76
N ARG A 4 -26.00 60.64 62.04
CA ARG A 4 -25.04 60.82 63.18
C ARG A 4 -25.44 60.17 64.53
N SER A 5 -24.40 59.62 65.17
CA SER A 5 -24.14 59.34 66.63
C SER A 5 -24.14 57.84 67.01
N SER A 6 -23.36 57.36 68.00
CA SER A 6 -22.27 57.95 68.82
C SER A 6 -21.23 56.86 69.26
N PRO A 7 -20.07 57.18 69.89
CA PRO A 7 -18.85 56.35 69.77
C PRO A 7 -18.28 55.78 71.09
N HIS A 8 -17.26 54.90 70.99
CA HIS A 8 -16.14 54.85 71.95
C HIS A 8 -14.82 54.44 71.26
N ALA A 9 -13.74 55.22 71.45
CA ALA A 9 -12.43 54.98 70.83
C ALA A 9 -11.25 55.63 71.60
N ARG A 10 -10.22 54.84 71.96
CA ARG A 10 -8.81 55.20 72.29
C ARG A 10 -7.97 53.92 72.06
N ARG A 11 -7.11 53.77 71.04
CA ARG A 11 -5.77 54.39 70.74
C ARG A 11 -4.65 54.12 71.77
N ARG A 12 -3.67 53.27 71.40
CA ARG A 12 -2.32 53.67 70.89
C ARG A 12 -1.59 52.49 70.21
N ASN A 13 -0.57 52.77 69.40
CA ASN A 13 -0.05 51.89 68.33
C ASN A 13 1.43 51.45 68.50
N VAL A 14 1.82 50.46 67.65
CA VAL A 14 3.15 50.14 67.06
C VAL A 14 3.99 49.02 67.73
N ALA A 15 3.95 47.81 67.14
CA ALA A 15 5.05 46.82 66.98
C ALA A 15 4.62 45.66 66.02
N PRO A 16 5.54 44.95 65.31
CA PRO A 16 5.22 43.95 64.26
C PRO A 16 5.19 42.48 64.75
N PRO A 17 4.67 41.51 63.96
CA PRO A 17 4.18 40.23 64.48
C PRO A 17 5.24 39.11 64.62
N ARG A 18 5.14 38.37 65.73
CA ARG A 18 5.71 37.03 66.00
C ARG A 18 4.78 36.30 66.99
N ARG A 19 4.91 34.97 67.10
CA ARG A 19 4.30 34.08 68.15
C ARG A 19 2.77 33.82 67.97
N ALA A 20 2.10 32.89 68.67
CA ALA A 20 2.48 31.96 69.77
C ALA A 20 1.60 30.69 69.69
N HIS A 21 2.14 29.46 69.80
CA HIS A 21 2.21 28.60 71.02
C HIS A 21 0.88 28.23 71.74
N ALA A 22 0.55 26.92 71.75
CA ALA A 22 0.00 26.20 72.91
C ALA A 22 0.07 24.66 72.75
N ILE A 23 0.64 23.96 73.75
CA ILE A 23 0.33 22.59 74.25
C ILE A 23 0.31 21.44 73.19
N ALA A 24 1.36 20.61 73.03
CA ALA A 24 1.99 19.61 73.92
C ALA A 24 1.46 18.15 73.76
N SER A 25 2.29 17.34 73.11
CA SER A 25 2.59 15.91 73.33
C SER A 25 1.49 14.94 73.78
N TRP A 26 1.03 14.08 72.86
CA TRP A 26 0.80 12.64 73.12
C TRP A 26 1.18 11.82 71.88
N THR A 27 2.13 10.90 72.03
CA THR A 27 2.49 9.89 71.03
C THR A 27 1.64 8.64 71.20
N LEU A 28 0.78 8.30 70.23
CA LEU A 28 0.31 6.94 69.97
C LEU A 28 -0.48 6.84 68.65
N ALA A 29 -0.49 5.65 68.06
CA ALA A 29 -1.28 5.22 66.89
C ALA A 29 -1.03 5.94 65.55
N LEU A 30 0.06 5.55 64.86
CA LEU A 30 0.12 5.62 63.40
C LEU A 30 -0.39 4.29 62.84
N GLY A 31 -1.65 4.24 62.40
CA GLY A 31 -2.26 3.00 61.90
C GLY A 31 -3.61 3.27 61.22
N CYS A 32 -3.66 3.06 59.90
CA CYS A 32 -4.78 3.28 58.99
C CYS A 32 -5.27 4.77 58.90
N ALA A 33 -5.59 5.32 57.72
CA ALA A 33 -5.74 4.70 56.41
C ALA A 33 -4.94 5.44 55.32
N LEU A 34 -3.92 4.77 54.78
CA LEU A 34 -3.58 4.91 53.36
C LEU A 34 -4.48 3.94 52.59
N ALA A 35 -5.74 4.30 52.45
CA ALA A 35 -6.52 3.81 51.32
C ALA A 35 -6.03 4.62 50.12
N GLY A 36 -5.09 4.04 49.35
CA GLY A 36 -4.76 4.61 48.06
C GLY A 36 -6.02 4.62 47.21
N CYS A 37 -6.29 5.74 46.53
CA CYS A 37 -7.35 5.76 45.54
C CYS A 37 -6.93 4.88 44.36
N GLU A 38 -7.36 3.62 44.36
CA GLU A 38 -7.39 2.75 43.18
C GLU A 38 -8.49 3.27 42.22
N GLY A 39 -8.27 4.47 41.70
CA GLY A 39 -9.11 5.16 40.74
C GLY A 39 -8.34 5.42 39.46
N ASN A 40 -8.79 4.82 38.37
CA ASN A 40 -8.28 5.06 37.03
C ASN A 40 -8.62 6.50 36.60
N LEU A 41 -7.64 7.25 36.10
CA LEU A 41 -7.80 8.64 35.64
C LEU A 41 -8.83 8.81 34.51
N PHE A 42 -9.19 7.71 33.83
CA PHE A 42 -10.12 7.71 32.71
C PHE A 42 -11.56 7.33 33.09
N ASP A 43 -11.78 6.71 34.26
CA ASP A 43 -13.11 6.27 34.69
C ASP A 43 -13.92 7.45 35.26
N GLY A 44 -15.07 7.72 34.62
CA GLY A 44 -16.00 8.74 35.07
C GLY A 44 -16.99 8.24 36.13
N PRO A 45 -17.87 9.12 36.65
CA PRO A 45 -18.99 8.71 37.48
C PRO A 45 -19.83 7.65 36.74
N SER A 46 -20.04 6.49 37.37
CA SER A 46 -20.52 5.30 36.69
C SER A 46 -21.97 5.44 36.18
N GLY A 47 -22.13 5.46 34.85
CA GLY A 47 -23.39 5.10 34.20
C GLY A 47 -23.71 3.60 34.34
N PRO A 48 -24.91 3.14 33.92
CA PRO A 48 -25.30 1.74 34.04
C PRO A 48 -24.32 0.82 33.28
N ARG A 49 -23.70 -0.14 33.98
CA ARG A 49 -22.66 -1.01 33.43
C ARG A 49 -23.19 -1.90 32.30
N GLY A 50 -22.91 -1.53 31.05
CA GLY A 50 -23.14 -2.34 29.86
C GLY A 50 -21.99 -3.33 29.64
N SER A 51 -22.27 -4.62 29.83
CA SER A 51 -21.33 -5.77 29.71
C SER A 51 -20.22 -5.84 30.76
N SER A 52 -20.12 -7.01 31.39
CA SER A 52 -19.09 -7.36 32.37
C SER A 52 -17.81 -7.81 31.68
N ARG A 53 -16.81 -6.93 31.55
CA ARG A 53 -15.42 -7.39 31.54
C ARG A 53 -15.03 -7.78 32.97
N PRO A 54 -14.25 -8.87 33.18
CA PRO A 54 -13.75 -9.19 34.52
C PRO A 54 -12.83 -8.07 35.01
N ASP A 55 -13.00 -7.65 36.27
CA ASP A 55 -12.10 -6.73 37.00
C ASP A 55 -10.73 -7.40 37.18
N THR A 56 -9.97 -7.40 36.10
CA THR A 56 -8.56 -7.77 36.03
C THR A 56 -7.76 -6.51 36.40
N PRO A 57 -6.74 -6.58 37.27
CA PRO A 57 -6.00 -5.39 37.70
C PRO A 57 -5.42 -4.59 36.52
N ASN A 58 -5.30 -3.26 36.66
CA ASN A 58 -4.49 -2.49 35.74
C ASN A 58 -3.03 -2.99 35.81
N PRO A 59 -2.32 -3.12 34.68
CA PRO A 59 -0.93 -3.57 34.71
C PRO A 59 -0.07 -2.54 35.46
N THR A 60 0.88 -3.05 36.25
CA THR A 60 1.80 -2.23 37.06
C THR A 60 3.14 -1.98 36.36
N VAL A 61 3.36 -2.62 35.21
CA VAL A 61 4.56 -2.55 34.38
C VAL A 61 4.12 -2.32 32.93
N LEU A 62 4.85 -1.46 32.22
CA LEU A 62 4.62 -1.18 30.81
C LEU A 62 4.95 -2.41 29.95
N THR A 63 4.01 -2.82 29.13
CA THR A 63 4.28 -3.67 27.94
C THR A 63 4.07 -2.79 26.70
N PRO A 64 5.11 -2.50 25.89
CA PRO A 64 4.95 -1.71 24.67
C PRO A 64 4.02 -2.40 23.65
N ALA A 65 3.47 -1.64 22.71
CA ALA A 65 2.72 -2.21 21.59
C ALA A 65 3.62 -3.09 20.68
N PRO A 66 3.05 -4.04 19.92
CA PRO A 66 3.76 -4.79 18.89
C PRO A 66 4.46 -3.91 17.85
N ALA A 67 5.50 -4.46 17.21
CA ALA A 67 6.08 -3.86 16.01
C ALA A 67 5.07 -3.82 14.85
N MET A 68 5.09 -2.73 14.06
CA MET A 68 4.08 -2.45 13.02
C MET A 68 4.70 -1.82 11.77
N LEU A 69 3.90 -1.72 10.71
CA LEU A 69 4.20 -0.89 9.53
C LEU A 69 3.18 0.24 9.47
N HIS A 70 3.64 1.48 9.34
CA HIS A 70 2.75 2.63 9.13
C HIS A 70 2.84 3.07 7.68
N ARG A 71 1.77 2.95 6.90
CA ARG A 71 1.67 3.59 5.59
C ARG A 71 1.86 5.10 5.79
N LEU A 72 2.52 5.79 4.85
CA LEU A 72 2.49 7.25 4.87
C LEU A 72 1.06 7.71 4.60
N THR A 73 0.49 8.50 5.52
CA THR A 73 -0.76 9.21 5.26
C THR A 73 -0.60 10.11 4.03
N ARG A 74 -1.71 10.51 3.40
CA ARG A 74 -1.69 11.41 2.25
C ARG A 74 -0.89 12.67 2.56
N ALA A 75 -1.13 13.29 3.72
CA ALA A 75 -0.41 14.50 4.13
C ALA A 75 1.11 14.26 4.30
N GLU A 76 1.49 13.13 4.89
CA GLU A 76 2.90 12.73 5.07
C GLU A 76 3.59 12.40 3.74
N TYR A 77 2.89 11.72 2.82
CA TYR A 77 3.39 11.47 1.46
C TYR A 77 3.60 12.80 0.73
N GLU A 78 2.60 13.67 0.70
CA GLU A 78 2.69 14.96 0.02
C GLU A 78 3.82 15.83 0.57
N GLN A 79 4.03 15.86 1.89
CA GLN A 79 5.14 16.61 2.49
C GLN A 79 6.50 15.95 2.24
N THR A 80 6.57 14.61 2.29
CA THR A 80 7.78 13.85 1.91
C THR A 80 8.21 14.18 0.48
N ILE A 81 7.26 14.30 -0.45
CA ILE A 81 7.55 14.74 -1.83
C ILE A 81 8.05 16.19 -1.85
N ARG A 82 7.44 17.12 -1.09
CA ARG A 82 7.90 18.52 -1.03
C ARG A 82 9.32 18.68 -0.47
N ASP A 83 9.73 17.81 0.44
CA ASP A 83 11.06 17.84 1.05
C ASP A 83 12.12 17.10 0.20
N LEU A 84 11.73 16.07 -0.58
CA LEU A 84 12.64 15.29 -1.45
C LEU A 84 12.82 15.87 -2.86
N PHE A 85 11.83 16.61 -3.39
CA PHE A 85 11.83 17.10 -4.77
C PHE A 85 12.06 18.61 -4.86
N PRO A 86 12.67 19.12 -5.95
CA PRO A 86 12.92 20.54 -6.10
C PRO A 86 11.62 21.35 -6.16
N ALA A 87 11.68 22.59 -5.68
CA ALA A 87 10.55 23.52 -5.70
C ALA A 87 9.95 23.68 -7.12
N GLY A 88 8.63 23.74 -7.21
CA GLY A 88 7.91 23.72 -8.49
C GLY A 88 7.76 22.32 -9.10
N THR A 89 7.87 21.27 -8.29
CA THR A 89 7.35 19.93 -8.57
C THR A 89 5.88 19.87 -8.14
N THR A 90 5.00 19.40 -9.02
CA THR A 90 3.57 19.24 -8.73
C THR A 90 3.36 17.89 -8.06
N VAL A 91 2.88 17.90 -6.81
CA VAL A 91 2.52 16.68 -6.09
C VAL A 91 1.27 16.06 -6.75
N PRO A 92 1.25 14.74 -7.05
CA PRO A 92 0.07 14.07 -7.60
C PRO A 92 -1.17 14.22 -6.72
N GLY A 93 -2.31 14.56 -7.33
CA GLY A 93 -3.57 14.81 -6.60
C GLY A 93 -4.45 13.58 -6.38
N ASP A 94 -4.24 12.52 -7.17
CA ASP A 94 -4.97 11.25 -7.11
C ASP A 94 -4.24 10.25 -6.20
N LEU A 95 -4.07 10.66 -4.94
CA LEU A 95 -3.52 9.81 -3.88
C LEU A 95 -4.68 9.20 -3.06
N PRO A 96 -4.47 8.01 -2.45
CA PRO A 96 -5.44 7.41 -1.55
C PRO A 96 -5.89 8.37 -0.44
N ASN A 97 -7.17 8.29 -0.08
CA ASN A 97 -7.70 9.06 1.04
C ASN A 97 -7.43 8.34 2.36
N ASP A 98 -6.99 9.08 3.38
CA ASP A 98 -6.77 8.50 4.70
C ASP A 98 -8.11 8.21 5.41
N THR A 99 -8.19 7.05 6.06
CA THR A 99 -9.32 6.71 6.91
C THR A 99 -9.01 7.11 8.36
N LEU A 100 -9.85 7.94 8.96
CA LEU A 100 -9.71 8.32 10.38
C LEU A 100 -10.26 7.21 11.29
N LEU A 101 -9.40 6.29 11.73
CA LEU A 101 -9.77 5.33 12.78
C LEU A 101 -9.61 5.97 14.16
N HIS A 102 -10.66 5.87 14.98
CA HIS A 102 -10.72 6.47 16.32
C HIS A 102 -10.39 7.98 16.37
N GLY A 103 -10.61 8.65 15.24
CA GLY A 103 -10.36 10.09 15.04
C GLY A 103 -8.92 10.45 14.66
N PHE A 104 -8.08 9.51 14.20
CA PHE A 104 -6.72 9.80 13.75
C PHE A 104 -6.35 9.06 12.46
N SER A 105 -5.64 9.75 11.56
CA SER A 105 -5.17 9.19 10.28
C SER A 105 -4.01 8.22 10.49
N THR A 106 -3.13 8.50 11.45
CA THR A 106 -1.95 7.69 11.77
C THR A 106 -2.29 6.31 12.33
N VAL A 107 -3.47 6.15 12.95
CA VAL A 107 -4.05 4.87 13.40
C VAL A 107 -4.66 4.11 12.21
N GLY A 108 -5.41 4.79 11.34
CA GLY A 108 -5.89 4.17 10.10
C GLY A 108 -4.76 3.70 9.17
N ALA A 109 -3.63 4.39 9.18
CA ALA A 109 -2.47 4.07 8.35
C ALA A 109 -1.60 2.90 8.87
N SER A 110 -1.82 2.40 10.09
CA SER A 110 -1.15 1.19 10.62
C SER A 110 -2.06 -0.04 10.61
N GLU A 111 -3.37 0.13 10.79
CA GLU A 111 -4.33 -0.96 10.89
C GLU A 111 -4.91 -1.42 9.54
N LEU A 112 -4.89 -0.57 8.50
CA LEU A 112 -5.53 -0.85 7.20
C LEU A 112 -4.55 -1.30 6.11
N THR A 113 -4.97 -2.30 5.33
CA THR A 113 -4.25 -2.84 4.18
C THR A 113 -4.46 -1.99 2.92
N ILE A 114 -3.44 -1.87 2.06
CA ILE A 114 -3.54 -1.20 0.76
C ILE A 114 -4.29 -2.11 -0.25
N PRO A 115 -5.46 -1.71 -0.78
CA PRO A 115 -6.16 -2.41 -1.85
C PRO A 115 -5.51 -2.16 -3.23
N PRO A 116 -5.77 -2.99 -4.25
CA PRO A 116 -5.11 -2.88 -5.56
C PRO A 116 -5.19 -1.50 -6.23
N LEU A 117 -6.34 -0.82 -6.13
CA LEU A 117 -6.53 0.52 -6.70
C LEU A 117 -5.59 1.56 -6.09
N GLU A 118 -5.28 1.46 -4.80
CA GLU A 118 -4.34 2.38 -4.15
C GLU A 118 -2.90 2.12 -4.59
N VAL A 119 -2.56 0.86 -4.93
CA VAL A 119 -1.26 0.53 -5.54
C VAL A 119 -1.13 1.19 -6.92
N GLU A 120 -2.18 1.13 -7.75
CA GLU A 120 -2.22 1.81 -9.06
C GLU A 120 -2.09 3.34 -8.90
N GLN A 121 -2.73 3.93 -7.88
CA GLN A 121 -2.59 5.36 -7.56
C GLN A 121 -1.16 5.72 -7.15
N TYR A 122 -0.50 4.93 -6.30
CA TYR A 122 0.90 5.14 -5.94
C TYR A 122 1.85 4.94 -7.12
N GLU A 123 1.60 3.98 -8.01
CA GLU A 123 2.35 3.80 -9.25
C GLU A 123 2.23 5.02 -10.18
N SER A 124 1.01 5.48 -10.40
CA SER A 124 0.70 6.69 -11.18
C SER A 124 1.39 7.93 -10.60
N ALA A 125 1.36 8.09 -9.27
CA ALA A 125 2.03 9.16 -8.56
C ALA A 125 3.56 9.13 -8.76
N ALA A 126 4.18 7.97 -8.57
CA ALA A 126 5.62 7.77 -8.76
C ALA A 126 6.05 8.05 -10.21
N SER A 127 5.32 7.53 -11.19
CA SER A 127 5.57 7.72 -12.62
C SER A 127 5.42 9.19 -13.05
N SER A 128 4.42 9.89 -12.50
CA SER A 128 4.23 11.33 -12.71
C SER A 128 5.40 12.15 -12.17
N LEU A 129 5.89 11.84 -10.96
CA LEU A 129 7.04 12.53 -10.35
C LEU A 129 8.33 12.29 -11.15
N ALA A 130 8.59 11.05 -11.58
CA ALA A 130 9.73 10.74 -12.44
C ALA A 130 9.65 11.49 -13.78
N THR A 131 8.48 11.50 -14.42
CA THR A 131 8.23 12.25 -15.67
C THR A 131 8.51 13.75 -15.49
N GLN A 132 8.04 14.35 -14.40
CA GLN A 132 8.26 15.79 -14.10
C GLN A 132 9.73 16.14 -13.85
N MET A 133 10.53 15.21 -13.33
CA MET A 133 11.98 15.41 -13.16
C MET A 133 12.72 15.31 -14.50
N LEU A 134 12.36 14.33 -15.34
CA LEU A 134 13.04 14.06 -16.61
C LEU A 134 12.68 15.00 -17.77
N ALA A 135 11.55 15.71 -17.67
CA ALA A 135 11.01 16.55 -18.73
C ALA A 135 11.92 17.71 -19.18
N ASP A 136 12.71 18.28 -18.26
CA ASP A 136 13.65 19.37 -18.56
C ASP A 136 15.11 18.92 -18.35
N PRO A 137 16.02 19.12 -19.33
CA PRO A 137 17.42 18.72 -19.22
C PRO A 137 18.19 19.37 -18.08
N ALA A 138 17.93 20.65 -17.75
CA ALA A 138 18.63 21.32 -16.65
C ALA A 138 18.14 20.81 -15.29
N ARG A 139 16.82 20.63 -15.14
CA ARG A 139 16.18 20.06 -13.95
C ARG A 139 16.67 18.65 -13.65
N ARG A 140 16.68 17.75 -14.63
CA ARG A 140 17.10 16.34 -14.40
C ARG A 140 18.59 16.25 -14.03
N THR A 141 19.47 16.96 -14.71
CA THR A 141 20.90 16.97 -14.39
C THR A 141 21.15 17.57 -13.00
N ALA A 142 20.40 18.62 -12.60
CA ALA A 142 20.50 19.17 -11.25
C ALA A 142 19.98 18.22 -10.15
N PHE A 143 18.88 17.51 -10.41
CA PHE A 143 18.26 16.57 -9.46
C PHE A 143 19.12 15.31 -9.25
N PHE A 144 19.59 14.70 -10.35
CA PHE A 144 20.51 13.56 -10.30
C PHE A 144 21.92 13.98 -9.83
N GLY A 145 22.32 15.22 -10.11
CA GLY A 145 23.61 15.81 -9.74
C GLY A 145 24.74 15.56 -10.74
N CYS A 146 24.43 14.95 -11.88
CA CYS A 146 25.33 14.46 -12.92
C CYS A 146 24.52 14.16 -14.20
N ASP A 147 25.17 14.02 -15.36
CA ASP A 147 24.49 13.63 -16.61
C ASP A 147 24.55 12.11 -16.81
N VAL A 148 23.43 11.44 -16.49
CA VAL A 148 23.28 9.99 -16.63
C VAL A 148 23.63 9.48 -18.04
N ALA A 149 23.37 10.28 -19.09
CA ALA A 149 23.60 9.83 -20.47
C ALA A 149 25.07 9.79 -20.87
N SER A 150 25.93 10.59 -20.25
CA SER A 150 27.38 10.62 -20.52
C SER A 150 28.22 9.96 -19.42
N GLU A 151 27.76 9.97 -18.17
CA GLU A 151 28.46 9.41 -17.01
C GLU A 151 28.03 7.98 -16.67
N GLY A 152 26.82 7.54 -17.03
CA GLY A 152 26.35 6.17 -16.88
C GLY A 152 26.15 5.70 -15.43
N GLU A 153 26.50 4.44 -15.14
CA GLU A 153 26.27 3.80 -13.84
C GLU A 153 26.83 4.58 -12.64
N PRO A 154 28.07 5.10 -12.62
CA PRO A 154 28.60 5.84 -11.47
C PRO A 154 27.71 7.02 -11.05
N CYS A 155 27.13 7.75 -12.01
CA CYS A 155 26.18 8.83 -11.76
C CYS A 155 24.88 8.29 -11.13
N LEU A 156 24.30 7.23 -11.72
CA LEU A 156 23.11 6.57 -11.19
C LEU A 156 23.33 6.06 -9.75
N ARG A 157 24.47 5.43 -9.48
CA ARG A 157 24.81 4.87 -8.16
C ARG A 157 24.97 5.95 -7.11
N ALA A 158 25.62 7.07 -7.44
CA ALA A 158 25.72 8.23 -6.57
C ALA A 158 24.35 8.87 -6.28
N PHE A 159 23.45 8.91 -7.27
CA PHE A 159 22.07 9.36 -7.07
C PHE A 159 21.27 8.38 -6.18
N VAL A 160 21.25 7.08 -6.50
CA VAL A 160 20.50 6.06 -5.75
C VAL A 160 20.91 6.02 -4.28
N VAL A 161 22.21 6.08 -3.98
CA VAL A 161 22.69 6.12 -2.59
C VAL A 161 22.26 7.40 -1.87
N ARG A 162 22.34 8.57 -2.52
CA ARG A 162 21.97 9.87 -1.92
C ARG A 162 20.46 10.01 -1.72
N PHE A 163 19.70 9.83 -2.79
CA PHE A 163 18.24 10.01 -2.82
C PHE A 163 17.53 8.87 -2.09
N GLY A 164 17.95 7.62 -2.34
CA GLY A 164 17.41 6.43 -1.67
C GLY A 164 17.55 6.51 -0.15
N ARG A 165 18.67 7.02 0.37
CA ARG A 165 18.86 7.15 1.83
C ARG A 165 17.83 8.07 2.50
N LEU A 166 17.44 9.14 1.81
CA LEU A 166 16.39 10.06 2.27
C LEU A 166 15.00 9.43 2.02
N ALA A 167 14.75 8.87 0.83
CA ALA A 167 13.47 8.27 0.47
C ALA A 167 13.10 7.06 1.36
N TRP A 168 14.06 6.19 1.68
CA TRP A 168 13.87 4.98 2.49
C TRP A 168 14.33 5.15 3.94
N ARG A 169 14.90 6.31 4.28
CA ARG A 169 15.11 6.79 5.66
C ARG A 169 16.12 5.95 6.46
N ARG A 170 16.91 5.15 5.76
CA ARG A 170 18.03 4.33 6.23
C ARG A 170 19.09 4.24 5.13
N ALA A 171 20.28 3.74 5.47
CA ALA A 171 21.21 3.30 4.42
C ALA A 171 20.58 2.16 3.59
N LEU A 172 20.76 2.21 2.28
CA LEU A 172 20.44 1.10 1.38
C LEU A 172 21.52 0.04 1.49
N GLU A 173 21.13 -1.23 1.44
CA GLU A 173 22.06 -2.34 1.33
C GLU A 173 22.70 -2.38 -0.06
N PRO A 174 23.93 -2.91 -0.23
CA PRO A 174 24.59 -2.96 -1.53
C PRO A 174 23.75 -3.67 -2.61
N SER A 175 23.09 -4.77 -2.24
CA SER A 175 22.13 -5.53 -3.04
C SER A 175 20.95 -4.70 -3.55
N GLU A 176 20.41 -3.81 -2.71
CA GLU A 176 19.30 -2.94 -3.06
C GLU A 176 19.74 -1.84 -4.03
N VAL A 177 20.94 -1.29 -3.83
CA VAL A 177 21.54 -0.35 -4.78
C VAL A 177 21.77 -1.04 -6.13
N ASP A 178 22.35 -2.25 -6.14
CA ASP A 178 22.60 -3.01 -7.35
C ASP A 178 21.32 -3.36 -8.11
N ALA A 179 20.24 -3.73 -7.41
CA ALA A 179 18.94 -3.99 -8.03
C ALA A 179 18.33 -2.73 -8.68
N LEU A 180 18.39 -1.57 -8.02
CA LEU A 180 17.93 -0.29 -8.57
C LEU A 180 18.77 0.15 -9.77
N ILE A 181 20.07 -0.14 -9.76
CA ILE A 181 20.97 0.11 -10.90
C ILE A 181 20.62 -0.79 -12.08
N ALA A 182 20.39 -2.09 -11.86
CA ALA A 182 19.96 -3.01 -12.91
C ALA A 182 18.65 -2.54 -13.58
N ILE A 183 17.66 -2.11 -12.79
CA ILE A 183 16.42 -1.51 -13.33
C ILE A 183 16.73 -0.34 -14.28
N ALA A 184 17.63 0.58 -13.88
CA ALA A 184 18.00 1.71 -14.72
C ALA A 184 18.77 1.31 -15.99
N THR A 185 19.74 0.41 -15.89
CA THR A 185 20.58 0.01 -17.03
C THR A 185 19.80 -0.82 -18.04
N ASP A 186 18.97 -1.75 -17.59
CA ASP A 186 18.30 -2.71 -18.46
C ASP A 186 17.14 -2.05 -19.20
N THR A 187 16.32 -1.24 -18.50
CA THR A 187 15.26 -0.44 -19.15
C THR A 187 15.87 0.67 -20.03
N GLY A 188 16.99 1.28 -19.61
CA GLY A 188 17.72 2.26 -20.41
C GLY A 188 18.27 1.67 -21.71
N ALA A 189 18.81 0.45 -21.68
CA ALA A 189 19.29 -0.28 -22.84
C ALA A 189 18.13 -0.70 -23.77
N MET A 190 17.05 -1.24 -23.21
CA MET A 190 15.84 -1.66 -23.94
C MET A 190 15.19 -0.48 -24.68
N LEU A 191 15.07 0.68 -24.02
CA LEU A 191 14.45 1.89 -24.57
C LEU A 191 15.43 2.76 -25.37
N ARG A 192 16.74 2.43 -25.36
CA ARG A 192 17.84 3.22 -25.94
C ARG A 192 17.89 4.67 -25.41
N ASP A 193 17.52 4.85 -24.15
CA ASP A 193 17.40 6.15 -23.48
C ASP A 193 17.74 5.99 -21.98
N ALA A 194 18.99 6.35 -21.62
CA ALA A 194 19.48 6.23 -20.25
C ALA A 194 18.71 7.11 -19.25
N TRP A 195 18.11 8.22 -19.70
CA TRP A 195 17.30 9.07 -18.85
C TRP A 195 15.93 8.45 -18.54
N ARG A 196 15.32 7.74 -19.50
CA ARG A 196 14.13 6.92 -19.20
C ARG A 196 14.45 5.79 -18.22
N GLY A 197 15.61 5.15 -18.38
CA GLY A 197 16.07 4.13 -17.43
C GLY A 197 16.22 4.67 -16.01
N ALA A 198 16.87 5.83 -15.86
CA ALA A 198 16.95 6.55 -14.59
C ALA A 198 15.57 6.86 -13.98
N GLY A 199 14.58 7.15 -14.83
CA GLY A 199 13.18 7.32 -14.45
C GLY A 199 12.56 6.08 -13.84
N PHE A 200 12.77 4.89 -14.43
CA PHE A 200 12.25 3.64 -13.87
C PHE A 200 12.88 3.30 -12.50
N ALA A 201 14.16 3.56 -12.29
CA ALA A 201 14.77 3.39 -10.97
C ALA A 201 14.23 4.38 -9.93
N LEU A 202 13.98 5.64 -10.31
CA LEU A 202 13.30 6.61 -9.43
C LEU A 202 11.86 6.17 -9.10
N THR A 203 11.11 5.71 -10.09
CA THR A 203 9.76 5.14 -9.89
C THR A 203 9.81 3.94 -8.94
N ALA A 204 10.78 3.03 -9.08
CA ALA A 204 10.96 1.88 -8.19
C ALA A 204 11.30 2.30 -6.74
N ILE A 205 12.12 3.34 -6.54
CA ILE A 205 12.39 3.92 -5.21
C ILE A 205 11.08 4.40 -4.56
N LEU A 206 10.22 5.08 -5.30
CA LEU A 206 8.96 5.68 -4.82
C LEU A 206 7.80 4.69 -4.66
N GLN A 207 7.87 3.51 -5.29
CA GLN A 207 6.89 2.43 -5.10
C GLN A 207 7.32 1.40 -4.04
N SER A 208 8.59 1.42 -3.62
CA SER A 208 9.12 0.52 -2.60
C SER A 208 8.33 0.61 -1.29
N PRO A 209 8.06 -0.51 -0.59
CA PRO A 209 7.52 -0.50 0.77
C PRO A 209 8.36 0.36 1.73
N HIS A 210 9.68 0.46 1.51
CA HIS A 210 10.55 1.32 2.32
C HIS A 210 10.33 2.83 2.09
N PHE A 211 9.67 3.23 0.99
CA PHE A 211 9.21 4.60 0.78
C PHE A 211 7.76 4.79 1.21
N LEU A 212 6.86 3.87 0.82
CA LEU A 212 5.42 3.98 1.12
C LEU A 212 5.07 3.73 2.60
N PHE A 213 5.94 3.08 3.36
CA PHE A 213 5.74 2.80 4.78
C PHE A 213 6.93 3.27 5.63
N ARG A 214 6.62 3.71 6.85
CA ARG A 214 7.56 3.70 7.97
C ARG A 214 7.64 2.24 8.45
N VAL A 215 8.78 1.61 8.19
CA VAL A 215 9.04 0.21 8.54
C VAL A 215 9.63 0.20 9.94
N GLU A 216 8.83 -0.21 10.94
CA GLU A 216 9.14 -0.07 12.35
C GLU A 216 9.09 -1.46 13.02
N ARG A 217 10.09 -2.28 12.66
CA ARG A 217 10.22 -3.69 13.07
C ARG A 217 10.97 -3.85 14.39
N GLY A 218 11.91 -2.95 14.66
CA GLY A 218 12.84 -3.05 15.79
C GLY A 218 13.84 -4.21 15.68
N GLU A 219 14.78 -4.22 16.61
CA GLU A 219 15.77 -5.28 16.82
C GLU A 219 15.71 -5.78 18.29
N PRO A 220 16.18 -6.99 18.62
CA PRO A 220 16.20 -7.48 20.00
C PRO A 220 16.96 -6.51 20.92
N ASP A 221 16.34 -6.04 22.02
CA ASP A 221 17.00 -5.11 22.93
C ASP A 221 18.15 -5.82 23.67
N PRO A 222 19.41 -5.36 23.56
CA PRO A 222 20.53 -5.94 24.29
C PRO A 222 20.40 -5.82 25.82
N ALA A 223 19.59 -4.88 26.33
CA ALA A 223 19.35 -4.71 27.76
C ALA A 223 18.20 -5.60 28.30
N GLU A 224 17.21 -5.95 27.47
CA GLU A 224 16.00 -6.68 27.87
C GLU A 224 15.47 -7.56 26.73
N ARG A 225 15.87 -8.84 26.71
CA ARG A 225 15.65 -9.75 25.57
C ARG A 225 14.18 -10.12 25.28
N THR A 226 13.25 -9.68 26.12
CA THR A 226 11.79 -9.84 26.00
C THR A 226 11.12 -8.72 25.20
N ARG A 227 11.85 -7.66 24.81
CA ARG A 227 11.34 -6.57 23.98
C ARG A 227 12.24 -6.28 22.78
N LEU A 228 11.65 -5.57 21.82
CA LEU A 228 12.33 -4.99 20.66
C LEU A 228 12.66 -3.53 20.95
N ARG A 229 13.84 -3.07 20.53
CA ARG A 229 14.26 -1.67 20.53
C ARG A 229 14.23 -1.16 19.09
N TYR A 230 13.71 0.03 18.86
CA TYR A 230 13.83 0.65 17.53
C TYR A 230 15.28 1.06 17.25
N THR A 231 15.76 0.75 16.05
CA THR A 231 17.09 1.14 15.56
C THR A 231 17.21 2.66 15.42
N GLY A 232 18.43 3.17 15.26
CA GLY A 232 18.65 4.60 15.04
C GLY A 232 17.88 5.15 13.83
N SER A 233 17.80 4.40 12.72
CA SER A 233 17.06 4.81 11.51
C SER A 233 15.54 4.78 11.71
N GLU A 234 15.03 3.78 12.41
CA GLU A 234 13.60 3.72 12.78
C GLU A 234 13.22 4.88 13.71
N MET A 235 14.07 5.20 14.69
CA MET A 235 13.87 6.36 15.56
C MET A 235 13.96 7.69 14.80
N ALA A 236 14.83 7.83 13.79
CA ALA A 236 14.83 9.00 12.91
C ALA A 236 13.52 9.16 12.15
N SER A 237 13.00 8.06 11.58
CA SER A 237 11.71 8.05 10.89
C SER A 237 10.55 8.35 11.85
N ARG A 238 10.48 7.68 13.01
CA ARG A 238 9.43 7.93 14.02
C ARG A 238 9.44 9.39 14.48
N LEU A 239 10.62 9.97 14.75
CA LEU A 239 10.75 11.39 15.11
C LEU A 239 10.33 12.34 13.98
N SER A 240 10.76 12.12 12.74
CA SER A 240 10.48 13.04 11.64
C SER A 240 9.01 13.04 11.23
N TYR A 241 8.35 11.89 11.24
CA TYR A 241 6.93 11.81 10.91
C TYR A 241 6.04 12.28 12.08
N PHE A 242 6.41 11.99 13.33
CA PHE A 242 5.72 12.56 14.50
C PHE A 242 5.85 14.09 14.57
N LEU A 243 7.06 14.64 14.42
CA LEU A 243 7.30 16.07 14.64
C LEU A 243 7.14 16.93 13.40
N TRP A 244 7.40 16.42 12.19
CA TRP A 244 7.30 17.20 10.95
C TRP A 244 6.27 16.64 9.97
N GLY A 245 5.89 15.37 10.09
CA GLY A 245 5.08 14.64 9.10
C GLY A 245 5.79 14.48 7.76
N SER A 246 7.10 14.26 7.79
CA SER A 246 7.94 14.19 6.59
C SER A 246 9.18 13.32 6.83
N THR A 247 9.97 13.11 5.78
CA THR A 247 11.26 12.41 5.84
C THR A 247 12.23 13.07 6.84
N PRO A 248 13.09 12.31 7.54
CA PRO A 248 14.17 12.86 8.34
C PRO A 248 15.15 13.66 7.47
N ASP A 249 15.76 14.68 8.08
CA ASP A 249 16.78 15.48 7.42
C ASP A 249 18.20 14.87 7.56
N GLU A 250 19.15 15.45 6.84
CA GLU A 250 20.57 15.04 6.85
C GLU A 250 21.23 15.13 8.24
N GLU A 251 20.69 15.90 9.17
CA GLU A 251 21.17 15.94 10.55
C GLU A 251 20.65 14.76 11.36
N LEU A 252 19.34 14.50 11.29
CA LEU A 252 18.71 13.40 12.00
C LEU A 252 19.19 12.03 11.49
N LEU A 253 19.40 11.87 10.18
CA LEU A 253 19.99 10.65 9.61
C LEU A 253 21.47 10.45 10.00
N ARG A 254 22.23 11.52 10.26
CA ARG A 254 23.60 11.40 10.81
C ARG A 254 23.58 11.01 12.28
N ALA A 255 22.70 11.60 13.09
CA ALA A 255 22.49 11.21 14.49
C ALA A 255 22.05 9.74 14.61
N ALA A 256 21.19 9.26 13.70
CA ALA A 256 20.82 7.85 13.58
C ALA A 256 22.03 6.94 13.33
N ALA A 257 22.85 7.28 12.31
CA ALA A 257 24.05 6.51 11.95
C ALA A 257 25.14 6.55 13.03
N ALA A 258 25.21 7.61 13.83
CA ALA A 258 26.10 7.73 14.98
C ALA A 258 25.61 6.98 16.23
N GLY A 259 24.39 6.41 16.21
CA GLY A 259 23.79 5.74 17.37
C GLY A 259 23.28 6.70 18.45
N GLU A 260 23.13 7.98 18.16
CA GLU A 260 22.67 8.98 19.14
C GLU A 260 21.18 8.79 19.47
N LEU A 261 20.36 8.39 18.48
CA LEU A 261 18.89 8.30 18.61
C LEU A 261 18.38 7.08 19.40
N VAL A 262 19.28 6.22 19.89
CA VAL A 262 18.92 5.16 20.85
C VAL A 262 19.22 5.58 22.30
N THR A 263 19.74 6.79 22.50
CA THR A 263 20.06 7.39 23.81
C THR A 263 19.11 8.54 24.14
N GLU A 264 18.80 8.74 25.42
CA GLU A 264 17.92 9.83 25.85
C GLU A 264 18.53 11.22 25.66
N GLU A 265 19.86 11.32 25.70
CA GLU A 265 20.59 12.56 25.44
C GLU A 265 20.47 12.97 23.97
N GLY A 266 20.76 12.05 23.03
CA GLY A 266 20.61 12.29 21.59
C GLY A 266 19.16 12.55 21.18
N LEU A 267 18.20 11.79 21.72
CA LEU A 267 16.77 12.03 21.51
C LEU A 267 16.34 13.41 21.99
N ARG A 268 16.71 13.80 23.22
CA ARG A 268 16.40 15.14 23.77
C ARG A 268 17.00 16.26 22.93
N ALA A 269 18.24 16.11 22.48
CA ALA A 269 18.90 17.09 21.61
C ALA A 269 18.14 17.28 20.28
N GLN A 270 17.72 16.19 19.64
CA GLN A 270 16.97 16.26 18.39
C GLN A 270 15.54 16.77 18.59
N VAL A 271 14.80 16.33 19.62
CA VAL A 271 13.48 16.90 19.97
C VAL A 271 13.58 18.42 20.16
N THR A 272 14.57 18.87 20.95
CA THR A 272 14.83 20.28 21.24
C THR A 272 15.12 21.10 19.98
N ARG A 273 15.76 20.50 18.96
CA ARG A 273 15.97 21.11 17.64
C ARG A 273 14.69 21.15 16.82
N MET A 274 14.03 20.00 16.70
CA MET A 274 12.93 19.76 15.77
C MET A 274 11.64 20.48 16.15
N THR A 275 11.34 20.65 17.44
CA THR A 275 10.15 21.39 17.92
C THR A 275 10.21 22.90 17.68
N ARG A 276 11.38 23.45 17.30
CA ARG A 276 11.55 24.86 16.91
C ARG A 276 11.47 25.10 15.40
N ASP A 277 11.38 24.03 14.60
CA ASP A 277 11.19 24.12 13.15
C ASP A 277 9.72 24.42 12.84
N PRO A 278 9.38 25.31 11.89
CA PRO A 278 7.99 25.60 11.51
C PRO A 278 7.17 24.37 11.09
N ARG A 279 7.82 23.28 10.63
CA ARG A 279 7.16 22.01 10.35
C ARG A 279 6.54 21.38 11.60
N ALA A 280 7.06 21.68 12.79
CA ALA A 280 6.49 21.24 14.06
C ALA A 280 5.16 21.94 14.38
N THR A 281 5.06 23.25 14.19
CA THR A 281 3.76 23.95 14.28
C THR A 281 2.75 23.30 13.32
N ALA A 282 3.15 23.05 12.06
CA ALA A 282 2.28 22.43 11.07
C ALA A 282 1.84 21.00 11.46
N ALA A 283 2.72 20.19 12.04
CA ALA A 283 2.39 18.84 12.52
C ALA A 283 1.44 18.88 13.73
N MET A 284 1.66 19.76 14.69
CA MET A 284 0.80 19.90 15.85
C MET A 284 -0.57 20.46 15.48
N THR A 285 -0.67 21.38 14.51
CA THR A 285 -1.94 21.83 13.93
C THR A 285 -2.70 20.70 13.21
N ARG A 286 -2.00 19.75 12.55
CA ARG A 286 -2.65 18.55 12.01
C ARG A 286 -3.20 17.65 13.11
N PHE A 287 -2.41 17.36 14.15
CA PHE A 287 -2.89 16.63 15.33
C PHE A 287 -4.14 17.29 15.93
N TRP A 288 -4.11 18.61 16.12
CA TRP A 288 -5.25 19.36 16.66
C TRP A 288 -6.48 19.28 15.76
N GLY A 289 -6.28 19.34 14.44
CA GLY A 289 -7.33 19.14 13.44
C GLY A 289 -8.05 17.80 13.59
N GLU A 290 -7.29 16.70 13.70
CA GLU A 290 -7.84 15.35 13.88
C GLU A 290 -8.44 15.14 15.29
N PHE A 291 -7.79 15.67 16.33
CA PHE A 291 -8.31 15.68 17.70
C PHE A 291 -9.69 16.34 17.78
N MET A 292 -9.86 17.48 17.10
CA MET A 292 -11.11 18.24 17.02
C MET A 292 -12.08 17.81 15.90
N GLN A 293 -11.69 16.86 15.04
CA GLN A 293 -12.43 16.40 13.85
C GLN A 293 -12.81 17.52 12.87
N LEU A 294 -11.87 18.43 12.60
CA LEU A 294 -12.09 19.63 11.78
C LEU A 294 -12.32 19.33 10.29
N GLU A 295 -12.00 18.13 9.79
CA GLU A 295 -12.35 17.65 8.44
C GLU A 295 -13.88 17.62 8.21
N ARG A 296 -14.68 17.59 9.28
CA ARG A 296 -16.13 17.71 9.17
C ARG A 296 -16.57 19.09 8.64
N LEU A 297 -15.73 20.14 8.72
CA LEU A 297 -16.00 21.44 8.09
C LEU A 297 -16.02 21.36 6.56
N ASP A 298 -15.30 20.44 5.95
CA ASP A 298 -15.23 20.36 4.49
C ASP A 298 -16.57 19.85 3.92
N THR A 299 -17.25 18.97 4.67
CA THR A 299 -18.45 18.24 4.27
C THR A 299 -19.76 18.74 4.90
N VAL A 300 -19.71 19.47 6.03
CA VAL A 300 -20.92 19.96 6.69
C VAL A 300 -21.67 20.98 5.81
N SER A 301 -22.95 20.71 5.60
CA SER A 301 -23.88 21.57 4.89
C SER A 301 -24.94 22.16 5.83
N LYS A 302 -25.49 23.30 5.44
CA LYS A 302 -26.58 23.99 6.11
C LYS A 302 -27.63 24.36 5.07
N ASP A 303 -28.85 24.56 5.53
CA ASP A 303 -29.92 25.02 4.66
C ASP A 303 -29.56 26.40 4.07
N PRO A 304 -29.46 26.56 2.75
CA PRO A 304 -29.03 27.81 2.12
C PRO A 304 -30.11 28.90 2.13
N GLU A 305 -31.38 28.56 2.38
CA GLU A 305 -32.45 29.55 2.55
C GLU A 305 -32.39 30.18 3.95
N LEU A 306 -32.09 29.36 4.97
CA LEU A 306 -31.90 29.83 6.36
C LEU A 306 -30.52 30.45 6.60
N PHE A 307 -29.48 29.90 5.99
CA PHE A 307 -28.07 30.27 6.25
C PHE A 307 -27.29 30.59 4.96
N PRO A 308 -27.73 31.56 4.12
CA PRO A 308 -27.13 31.85 2.81
C PRO A 308 -25.65 32.28 2.85
N THR A 309 -25.16 32.69 4.02
CA THR A 309 -23.77 33.07 4.25
C THR A 309 -22.86 31.91 4.63
N PHE A 310 -23.37 30.68 4.80
CA PHE A 310 -22.55 29.52 5.19
C PHE A 310 -21.83 28.90 3.98
N THR A 311 -21.00 29.73 3.36
CA THR A 311 -20.24 29.45 2.15
C THR A 311 -19.09 28.47 2.41
N PRO A 312 -18.56 27.80 1.37
CA PRO A 312 -17.31 27.06 1.48
C PRO A 312 -16.12 27.95 1.90
N SER A 313 -16.10 29.23 1.50
CA SER A 313 -15.05 30.18 1.91
C SER A 313 -15.11 30.48 3.40
N LEU A 314 -16.29 30.78 3.96
CA LEU A 314 -16.45 30.98 5.40
C LEU A 314 -16.04 29.72 6.20
N ARG A 315 -16.32 28.50 5.71
CA ARG A 315 -15.85 27.28 6.38
C ARG A 315 -14.32 27.15 6.36
N ALA A 316 -13.66 27.53 5.27
CA ALA A 316 -12.20 27.59 5.21
C ALA A 316 -11.63 28.67 6.17
N SER A 317 -12.31 29.80 6.32
CA SER A 317 -11.97 30.83 7.32
C SER A 317 -12.14 30.32 8.75
N MET A 318 -13.24 29.63 9.06
CA MET A 318 -13.50 29.01 10.37
C MET A 318 -12.48 27.92 10.71
N ARG A 319 -12.11 27.08 9.74
CA ARG A 319 -11.05 26.07 9.90
C ARG A 319 -9.73 26.74 10.31
N ALA A 320 -9.35 27.77 9.59
CA ALA A 320 -8.09 28.46 9.80
C ALA A 320 -8.05 29.38 11.03
N GLU A 321 -9.20 29.83 11.57
CA GLU A 321 -9.28 30.41 12.92
C GLU A 321 -8.79 29.39 13.95
N ILE A 322 -9.34 28.18 13.91
CA ILE A 322 -9.06 27.14 14.92
C ILE A 322 -7.61 26.67 14.80
N ASP A 323 -7.11 26.49 13.58
CA ASP A 323 -5.70 26.18 13.32
C ASP A 323 -4.76 27.29 13.85
N GLY A 324 -5.14 28.55 13.69
CA GLY A 324 -4.38 29.72 14.18
C GLY A 324 -4.38 29.86 15.70
N ILE A 325 -5.51 29.61 16.37
CA ILE A 325 -5.60 29.59 17.85
C ILE A 325 -4.65 28.56 18.43
N PHE A 326 -4.63 27.36 17.85
CA PHE A 326 -3.76 26.29 18.34
C PHE A 326 -2.28 26.58 18.04
N ALA A 327 -1.96 27.13 16.86
CA ALA A 327 -0.60 27.57 16.54
C ALA A 327 -0.08 28.64 17.53
N ASP A 328 -0.88 29.67 17.87
CA ASP A 328 -0.53 30.71 18.84
C ASP A 328 -0.26 30.13 20.25
N VAL A 329 -1.02 29.12 20.68
CA VAL A 329 -0.79 28.42 21.96
C VAL A 329 0.48 27.55 21.93
N TYR A 330 0.74 26.85 20.82
CA TYR A 330 1.94 26.02 20.62
C TYR A 330 3.22 26.86 20.58
N GLU A 331 3.24 27.91 19.75
CA GLU A 331 4.42 28.77 19.55
C GLU A 331 4.79 29.58 20.80
N ARG A 332 3.82 29.87 21.68
CA ARG A 332 4.05 30.48 22.99
C ARG A 332 4.52 29.49 24.07
N ASP A 333 4.47 28.18 23.79
CA ASP A 333 4.66 27.11 24.78
C ASP A 333 3.79 27.31 26.04
N ALA A 334 2.51 27.61 25.82
CA ALA A 334 1.52 27.86 26.86
C ALA A 334 0.88 26.56 27.38
N ASP A 335 0.05 26.65 28.42
CA ASP A 335 -0.84 25.55 28.84
C ASP A 335 -1.81 25.28 27.68
N VAL A 336 -1.77 24.07 27.11
CA VAL A 336 -2.57 23.75 25.92
C VAL A 336 -4.08 23.93 26.16
N ARG A 337 -4.53 23.87 27.42
CA ARG A 337 -5.93 24.01 27.79
C ARG A 337 -6.44 25.46 27.75
N GLU A 338 -5.54 26.44 27.58
CA GLU A 338 -5.89 27.85 27.30
C GLU A 338 -6.84 27.98 26.10
N VAL A 339 -6.75 27.07 25.12
CA VAL A 339 -7.67 26.99 23.98
C VAL A 339 -9.13 26.89 24.41
N PHE A 340 -9.45 26.32 25.57
CA PHE A 340 -10.83 26.19 26.06
C PHE A 340 -11.37 27.44 26.76
N SER A 341 -10.55 28.45 27.05
CA SER A 341 -10.98 29.69 27.71
C SER A 341 -10.60 30.98 26.98
N THR A 342 -9.75 30.91 25.94
CA THR A 342 -9.23 32.10 25.25
C THR A 342 -10.30 32.89 24.48
N ASP A 343 -10.23 34.22 24.56
CA ASP A 343 -11.03 35.18 23.79
C ASP A 343 -10.34 35.61 22.49
N VAL A 344 -9.07 35.24 22.31
CA VAL A 344 -8.26 35.53 21.12
C VAL A 344 -8.81 34.78 19.91
N THR A 345 -8.83 35.44 18.75
CA THR A 345 -9.22 34.86 17.46
C THR A 345 -8.29 35.34 16.34
N PHE A 346 -8.32 34.64 15.21
CA PHE A 346 -7.62 35.00 13.98
C PHE A 346 -8.64 35.06 12.85
N VAL A 347 -8.93 36.28 12.37
CA VAL A 347 -10.02 36.53 11.42
C VAL A 347 -9.54 37.14 10.12
N ASP A 348 -10.14 36.71 9.01
CA ASP A 348 -10.19 37.47 7.75
C ASP A 348 -11.47 38.33 7.71
N ALA A 349 -11.74 38.98 6.57
CA ALA A 349 -12.91 39.85 6.42
C ALA A 349 -14.25 39.11 6.45
N GLU A 350 -14.32 37.85 5.99
CA GLU A 350 -15.58 37.08 5.97
C GLU A 350 -15.92 36.59 7.40
N LEU A 351 -14.92 36.09 8.13
CA LEU A 351 -15.10 35.65 9.51
C LEU A 351 -15.25 36.83 10.50
N ALA A 352 -14.58 37.96 10.27
CA ALA A 352 -14.79 39.17 11.06
C ALA A 352 -16.25 39.66 10.94
N ALA A 353 -16.81 39.68 9.73
CA ALA A 353 -18.21 40.01 9.51
C ALA A 353 -19.17 38.99 10.16
N HIS A 354 -18.81 37.70 10.20
CA HIS A 354 -19.60 36.67 10.90
C HIS A 354 -19.65 36.89 12.42
N TYR A 355 -18.55 37.31 13.04
CA TYR A 355 -18.49 37.58 14.50
C TYR A 355 -18.90 39.01 14.90
N GLY A 356 -19.12 39.92 13.96
CA GLY A 356 -19.40 41.34 14.24
C GLY A 356 -18.14 42.16 14.60
N LEU A 357 -16.97 41.69 14.20
CA LEU A 357 -15.68 42.35 14.41
C LEU A 357 -15.34 43.35 13.29
N PRO A 358 -14.49 44.36 13.54
CA PRO A 358 -13.94 45.21 12.49
C PRO A 358 -13.19 44.37 11.44
N ALA A 359 -13.41 44.65 10.16
CA ALA A 359 -12.71 43.98 9.07
C ALA A 359 -11.20 44.30 9.11
N PRO A 360 -10.32 43.30 8.86
CA PRO A 360 -8.87 43.49 8.89
C PRO A 360 -8.39 44.39 7.75
N THR A 361 -7.37 45.20 8.03
CA THR A 361 -6.73 46.08 7.02
C THR A 361 -5.58 45.35 6.32
N GLY A 362 -5.89 44.41 5.42
CA GLY A 362 -4.90 43.68 4.64
C GLY A 362 -5.42 42.35 4.10
N SER A 363 -4.52 41.57 3.49
CA SER A 363 -4.78 40.19 3.04
C SER A 363 -4.41 39.12 4.08
N GLU A 364 -3.70 39.49 5.14
CA GLU A 364 -3.33 38.59 6.23
C GLU A 364 -4.44 38.55 7.30
N ARG A 365 -4.56 37.41 8.00
CA ARG A 365 -5.52 37.28 9.11
C ARG A 365 -5.08 38.14 10.29
N MET A 366 -6.03 38.88 10.84
CA MET A 366 -5.80 39.74 12.00
C MET A 366 -6.05 38.97 13.30
N ARG A 367 -5.07 39.00 14.21
CA ARG A 367 -5.27 38.62 15.61
C ARG A 367 -6.21 39.64 16.27
N ALA A 368 -7.34 39.18 16.78
CA ALA A 368 -8.36 40.00 17.42
C ALA A 368 -8.85 39.36 18.72
N THR A 369 -9.70 40.08 19.45
CA THR A 369 -10.42 39.58 20.63
C THR A 369 -11.91 39.50 20.27
N LEU A 370 -12.55 38.38 20.60
CA LEU A 370 -13.98 38.19 20.38
C LEU A 370 -14.82 39.16 21.25
N PRO A 371 -16.04 39.54 20.80
CA PRO A 371 -16.90 40.40 21.61
C PRO A 371 -17.30 39.70 22.92
N ALA A 372 -17.02 40.35 24.05
CA ALA A 372 -17.19 39.78 25.38
C ALA A 372 -18.65 39.46 25.73
N ASP A 373 -19.59 40.21 25.15
CA ASP A 373 -21.04 40.03 25.24
C ASP A 373 -21.55 38.77 24.52
N GLN A 374 -20.71 38.09 23.72
CA GLN A 374 -21.06 36.82 23.07
C GLN A 374 -20.65 35.58 23.88
N HIS A 375 -19.98 35.72 25.04
CA HIS A 375 -19.71 34.63 26.00
C HIS A 375 -19.20 33.30 25.39
N ARG A 376 -18.25 33.39 24.43
CA ARG A 376 -17.87 32.27 23.55
C ARG A 376 -16.99 31.17 24.17
N GLY A 377 -16.33 31.40 25.30
CA GLY A 377 -15.63 30.33 26.02
C GLY A 377 -14.63 29.49 25.21
N GLY A 378 -13.59 30.12 24.67
CA GLY A 378 -12.54 29.38 23.95
C GLY A 378 -12.99 28.76 22.63
N VAL A 379 -12.33 27.67 22.26
CA VAL A 379 -12.45 26.97 20.97
C VAL A 379 -13.82 26.33 20.77
N MET A 380 -14.52 25.97 21.85
CA MET A 380 -15.80 25.26 21.78
C MET A 380 -16.97 26.14 21.34
N GLY A 381 -16.95 27.43 21.66
CA GLY A 381 -17.92 28.41 21.13
C GLY A 381 -17.48 29.13 19.86
N ARG A 382 -16.52 28.57 19.10
CA ARG A 382 -16.16 29.07 17.76
C ARG A 382 -17.09 28.50 16.70
N ALA A 383 -17.39 29.32 15.71
CA ALA A 383 -18.42 29.02 14.72
C ALA A 383 -18.11 27.75 13.90
N GLY A 384 -16.83 27.45 13.67
CA GLY A 384 -16.40 26.18 13.08
C GLY A 384 -16.86 24.98 13.92
N VAL A 385 -16.44 24.90 15.18
CA VAL A 385 -16.80 23.78 16.08
C VAL A 385 -18.32 23.67 16.27
N LEU A 386 -18.98 24.80 16.50
CA LEU A 386 -20.43 24.86 16.71
C LEU A 386 -21.26 24.40 15.50
N SER A 387 -20.76 24.60 14.29
CA SER A 387 -21.47 24.26 13.05
C SER A 387 -21.29 22.79 12.64
N MET A 388 -20.10 22.19 12.88
CA MET A 388 -19.85 20.75 12.66
C MET A 388 -20.78 19.85 13.49
N TRP A 389 -21.15 20.30 14.68
CA TRP A 389 -21.98 19.58 15.65
C TRP A 389 -23.42 20.13 15.72
N ALA A 390 -23.96 20.53 14.57
CA ALA A 390 -25.35 20.97 14.41
C ALA A 390 -25.93 20.42 13.09
N HIS A 391 -27.24 20.25 13.03
CA HIS A 391 -27.95 19.80 11.82
C HIS A 391 -27.98 20.92 10.74
N ALA A 392 -28.58 20.64 9.59
CA ALA A 392 -28.69 21.61 8.49
C ALA A 392 -29.53 22.86 8.86
N THR A 393 -30.56 22.67 9.69
CA THR A 393 -31.57 23.68 10.06
C THR A 393 -31.63 23.98 11.57
N LEU A 394 -31.03 23.14 12.42
CA LEU A 394 -31.20 23.14 13.88
C LEU A 394 -29.86 22.91 14.60
N THR A 395 -29.73 23.46 15.81
CA THR A 395 -28.62 23.16 16.72
C THR A 395 -28.70 21.70 17.23
N SER A 396 -27.65 21.21 17.89
CA SER A 396 -27.67 19.88 18.50
C SER A 396 -26.87 19.83 19.80
N PRO A 397 -27.51 20.14 20.95
CA PRO A 397 -26.93 19.92 22.27
C PRO A 397 -26.37 18.50 22.42
N THR A 398 -27.12 17.49 21.97
CA THR A 398 -26.71 16.08 22.06
C THR A 398 -25.38 15.82 21.35
N PHE A 399 -25.16 16.33 20.12
CA PHE A 399 -23.88 16.14 19.45
C PHE A 399 -22.75 17.01 20.03
N ARG A 400 -23.02 18.28 20.39
CA ARG A 400 -22.04 19.17 21.03
C ARG A 400 -21.54 18.58 22.37
N GLY A 401 -22.45 18.09 23.20
CA GLY A 401 -22.13 17.43 24.47
C GLY A 401 -21.49 16.06 24.31
N LYS A 402 -21.91 15.26 23.32
CA LYS A 402 -21.23 13.99 22.96
C LYS A 402 -19.76 14.23 22.62
N PHE A 403 -19.47 15.27 21.83
CA PHE A 403 -18.10 15.62 21.48
C PHE A 403 -17.27 15.99 22.72
N VAL A 404 -17.78 16.83 23.64
CA VAL A 404 -17.07 17.14 24.89
C VAL A 404 -16.78 15.87 25.70
N ARG A 405 -17.79 15.00 25.89
CA ARG A 405 -17.66 13.72 26.62
C ARG A 405 -16.62 12.79 26.00
N ALA A 406 -16.73 12.52 24.70
CA ALA A 406 -15.90 11.51 24.02
C ALA A 406 -14.51 12.04 23.64
N ASN A 407 -14.42 13.25 23.08
CA ASN A 407 -13.16 13.78 22.52
C ASN A 407 -12.30 14.51 23.55
N LEU A 408 -12.91 15.17 24.56
CA LEU A 408 -12.19 15.99 25.55
C LEU A 408 -12.09 15.35 26.94
N LEU A 409 -13.06 14.52 27.33
CA LEU A 409 -13.07 13.82 28.63
C LEU A 409 -12.75 12.31 28.52
N CYS A 410 -12.59 11.79 27.29
CA CYS A 410 -12.31 10.38 26.99
C CYS A 410 -13.31 9.40 27.61
N GLN A 411 -14.55 9.85 27.80
CA GLN A 411 -15.64 9.05 28.32
C GLN A 411 -16.28 8.25 27.20
N ASP A 412 -16.41 6.94 27.39
CA ASP A 412 -17.17 6.10 26.47
C ASP A 412 -18.66 6.48 26.50
N ILE A 413 -19.25 6.59 25.31
CA ILE A 413 -20.66 6.92 25.12
C ILE A 413 -21.25 5.77 24.30
N PRO A 414 -22.01 4.85 24.92
CA PRO A 414 -22.49 3.66 24.25
C PRO A 414 -23.41 4.04 23.07
N PRO A 415 -23.42 3.22 22.00
CA PRO A 415 -24.37 3.41 20.91
C PRO A 415 -25.82 3.24 21.42
N PRO A 416 -26.80 3.91 20.79
CA PRO A 416 -28.20 3.67 21.10
C PRO A 416 -28.56 2.20 20.82
N PRO A 417 -29.45 1.57 21.61
CA PRO A 417 -29.83 0.18 21.38
C PRO A 417 -30.43 -0.04 19.97
N PRO A 418 -30.23 -1.22 19.35
CA PRO A 418 -30.72 -1.49 18.00
C PRO A 418 -32.24 -1.33 17.87
N GLY A 419 -32.68 -0.69 16.78
CA GLY A 419 -34.10 -0.55 16.43
C GLY A 419 -34.83 0.65 17.02
N ILE A 420 -34.16 1.52 17.79
CA ILE A 420 -34.72 2.79 18.27
C ILE A 420 -34.55 3.88 17.21
N SER A 421 -35.58 4.69 16.99
CA SER A 421 -35.43 5.92 16.19
C SER A 421 -34.69 6.98 16.99
N THR A 422 -33.60 7.50 16.43
CA THR A 422 -32.83 8.62 16.98
C THR A 422 -33.23 9.97 16.36
N GLU A 423 -34.36 10.03 15.67
CA GLU A 423 -34.90 11.29 15.14
C GLU A 423 -35.56 12.09 16.25
N LEU A 424 -35.25 13.39 16.31
CA LEU A 424 -35.85 14.28 17.30
C LEU A 424 -37.34 14.48 16.97
N PRO A 425 -38.28 14.15 17.87
CA PRO A 425 -39.72 14.21 17.59
C PRO A 425 -40.16 15.59 17.10
N GLU A 426 -41.21 15.66 16.29
CA GLU A 426 -41.76 16.96 15.83
C GLU A 426 -42.08 17.91 17.00
N GLY A 427 -42.13 19.20 16.69
CA GLY A 427 -42.48 20.24 17.66
C GLY A 427 -43.88 20.04 18.22
N SER A 428 -44.15 20.59 19.40
CA SER A 428 -45.49 20.49 20.03
C SER A 428 -46.62 21.21 19.28
N GLY A 429 -46.30 21.97 18.23
CA GLY A 429 -47.22 22.84 17.49
C GLY A 429 -47.22 24.29 17.98
N GLU A 430 -46.68 24.54 19.17
CA GLU A 430 -46.42 25.87 19.75
C GLU A 430 -44.93 26.24 19.63
N PRO A 431 -44.56 27.52 19.76
CA PRO A 431 -43.15 27.92 19.89
C PRO A 431 -42.51 27.26 21.10
N GLU A 432 -41.42 26.54 20.88
CA GLU A 432 -40.63 25.88 21.93
C GLU A 432 -39.13 26.04 21.65
N THR A 433 -38.33 26.14 22.70
CA THR A 433 -36.86 26.07 22.58
C THR A 433 -36.40 24.63 22.35
N LEU A 434 -35.22 24.45 21.78
CA LEU A 434 -34.65 23.12 21.58
C LEU A 434 -34.42 22.39 22.92
N ARG A 435 -34.12 23.12 24.01
CA ARG A 435 -34.11 22.57 25.37
C ARG A 435 -35.48 21.98 25.74
N GLN A 436 -36.57 22.74 25.60
CA GLN A 436 -37.92 22.26 25.92
C GLN A 436 -38.30 21.02 25.08
N ARG A 437 -37.90 20.99 23.80
CA ARG A 437 -38.10 19.86 22.91
C ARG A 437 -37.29 18.62 23.32
N LEU A 438 -36.03 18.79 23.72
CA LEU A 438 -35.18 17.71 24.22
C LEU A 438 -35.62 17.23 25.61
N ASP A 439 -36.03 18.10 26.51
CA ASP A 439 -36.54 17.70 27.83
C ASP A 439 -37.85 16.90 27.72
N ARG A 440 -38.72 17.23 26.75
CA ARG A 440 -39.85 16.35 26.37
C ARG A 440 -39.36 15.00 25.88
N HIS A 441 -38.38 14.95 24.98
CA HIS A 441 -37.82 13.70 24.44
C HIS A 441 -37.19 12.82 25.54
N ARG A 442 -36.51 13.44 26.51
CA ARG A 442 -35.88 12.79 27.68
C ARG A 442 -36.86 12.21 28.70
N THR A 443 -38.17 12.41 28.54
CA THR A 443 -39.18 11.70 29.35
C THR A 443 -39.29 10.22 29.00
N ASP A 444 -38.82 9.79 27.81
CA ASP A 444 -38.70 8.38 27.47
C ASP A 444 -37.47 7.77 28.21
N PRO A 445 -37.65 6.75 29.08
CA PRO A 445 -36.55 6.12 29.80
C PRO A 445 -35.45 5.54 28.89
N VAL A 446 -35.79 5.17 27.65
CA VAL A 446 -34.86 4.63 26.66
C VAL A 446 -33.90 5.72 26.16
N CYS A 447 -34.41 6.92 25.91
CA CYS A 447 -33.60 8.06 25.48
C CYS A 447 -32.85 8.71 26.65
N ALA A 448 -33.48 8.79 27.83
CA ALA A 448 -32.93 9.42 29.03
C ALA A 448 -31.53 8.91 29.41
N GLY A 449 -31.27 7.61 29.24
CA GLY A 449 -30.01 6.98 29.64
C GLY A 449 -28.77 7.55 28.95
N CYS A 450 -28.87 7.88 27.66
CA CYS A 450 -27.76 8.50 26.91
C CYS A 450 -27.80 10.03 26.99
N HIS A 451 -28.99 10.62 26.81
CA HIS A 451 -29.15 12.08 26.77
C HIS A 451 -28.75 12.79 28.08
N THR A 452 -28.92 12.14 29.24
CA THR A 452 -28.49 12.70 30.53
C THR A 452 -26.97 12.94 30.63
N LEU A 453 -26.15 12.21 29.85
CA LEU A 453 -24.70 12.40 29.82
C LEU A 453 -24.24 13.52 28.86
N MET A 454 -25.05 13.83 27.86
CA MET A 454 -24.67 14.67 26.71
C MET A 454 -25.39 16.02 26.71
N ASP A 455 -26.73 16.03 26.82
CA ASP A 455 -27.53 17.23 26.64
C ASP A 455 -27.20 18.36 27.63
N PRO A 456 -26.94 18.12 28.94
CA PRO A 456 -26.56 19.19 29.87
C PRO A 456 -25.28 19.93 29.47
N LEU A 457 -24.28 19.21 28.94
CA LEU A 457 -23.07 19.79 28.36
C LEU A 457 -23.33 20.49 27.02
N GLY A 458 -24.32 20.01 26.28
CA GLY A 458 -24.71 20.59 24.99
C GLY A 458 -25.45 21.92 25.12
N PHE A 459 -26.27 22.08 26.15
CA PHE A 459 -27.13 23.25 26.32
C PHE A 459 -26.35 24.54 26.59
N THR A 460 -25.14 24.46 27.15
CA THR A 460 -24.23 25.60 27.36
C THR A 460 -23.91 26.35 26.06
N PHE A 461 -24.07 25.70 24.91
CA PHE A 461 -23.82 26.26 23.59
C PHE A 461 -25.08 26.77 22.88
N GLU A 462 -26.27 26.75 23.51
CA GLU A 462 -27.51 27.07 22.79
C GLU A 462 -27.69 28.55 22.43
N HIS A 463 -26.94 29.45 23.08
CA HIS A 463 -26.75 30.84 22.63
C HIS A 463 -26.09 30.95 21.25
N PHE A 464 -25.69 29.84 20.60
CA PHE A 464 -25.18 29.83 19.24
C PHE A 464 -26.03 29.00 18.28
N ASP A 465 -26.43 29.65 17.18
CA ASP A 465 -27.22 29.08 16.09
C ASP A 465 -26.50 27.92 15.33
N PRO A 466 -27.13 27.28 14.33
CA PRO A 466 -26.52 26.18 13.57
C PRO A 466 -25.26 26.52 12.79
N VAL A 467 -24.93 27.82 12.63
CA VAL A 467 -23.71 28.32 11.99
C VAL A 467 -22.76 29.05 12.94
N GLY A 468 -23.07 29.08 14.24
CA GLY A 468 -22.22 29.65 15.29
C GLY A 468 -22.42 31.13 15.61
N ARG A 469 -23.48 31.77 15.09
CA ARG A 469 -23.83 33.15 15.47
C ARG A 469 -24.46 33.21 16.84
N PHE A 470 -24.14 34.25 17.59
CA PHE A 470 -24.74 34.51 18.88
C PHE A 470 -26.22 34.90 18.75
N ARG A 471 -27.04 34.47 19.71
CA ARG A 471 -28.48 34.73 19.82
C ARG A 471 -28.94 34.65 21.29
N ASP A 472 -29.92 35.46 21.66
CA ASP A 472 -30.60 35.39 22.97
C ASP A 472 -31.94 34.63 22.93
N LEU A 473 -32.48 34.41 21.73
CA LEU A 473 -33.79 33.83 21.50
C LEU A 473 -33.73 32.58 20.63
N ASP A 474 -34.54 31.58 20.99
CA ASP A 474 -34.83 30.39 20.20
C ASP A 474 -36.33 30.31 19.95
N ASN A 475 -36.75 30.29 18.68
CA ASN A 475 -38.16 30.40 18.27
C ASN A 475 -38.93 31.57 18.94
N GLY A 476 -38.22 32.67 19.25
CA GLY A 476 -38.78 33.86 19.92
C GLY A 476 -38.86 33.77 21.46
N LEU A 477 -38.41 32.67 22.06
CA LEU A 477 -38.36 32.46 23.51
C LEU A 477 -36.93 32.66 24.04
N PRO A 478 -36.74 33.16 25.28
CA PRO A 478 -35.42 33.26 25.90
C PRO A 478 -34.70 31.90 25.98
N ILE A 479 -33.40 31.91 25.67
CA ILE A 479 -32.54 30.74 25.82
C ILE A 479 -32.16 30.54 27.29
N ASP A 480 -32.16 29.29 27.72
CA ASP A 480 -31.57 28.81 28.97
C ASP A 480 -30.34 27.99 28.59
N ALA A 481 -29.15 28.42 29.01
CA ALA A 481 -27.86 27.78 28.72
C ALA A 481 -27.25 27.07 29.95
N SER A 482 -28.03 26.86 31.01
CA SER A 482 -27.58 26.14 32.21
C SER A 482 -27.26 24.67 31.93
N GLY A 483 -26.08 24.21 32.34
CA GLY A 483 -25.56 22.88 32.13
C GLY A 483 -24.98 22.24 33.40
N ASP A 484 -24.54 21.00 33.27
CA ASP A 484 -23.85 20.25 34.33
C ASP A 484 -22.66 19.47 33.74
N VAL A 485 -21.54 19.51 34.47
CA VAL A 485 -20.34 18.73 34.20
C VAL A 485 -19.99 17.91 35.43
N ASP A 486 -20.43 16.65 35.47
CA ASP A 486 -20.12 15.70 36.54
C ASP A 486 -20.51 16.21 37.95
N GLY A 487 -21.65 16.90 38.04
CA GLY A 487 -22.18 17.52 39.26
C GLY A 487 -21.76 18.97 39.48
N VAL A 488 -20.99 19.56 38.56
CA VAL A 488 -20.63 20.98 38.56
C VAL A 488 -21.57 21.73 37.63
N ALA A 489 -22.44 22.57 38.19
CA ALA A 489 -23.28 23.49 37.43
C ALA A 489 -22.42 24.55 36.72
N VAL A 490 -22.78 24.84 35.47
CA VAL A 490 -22.19 25.88 34.61
C VAL A 490 -23.30 26.59 33.85
N ASP A 491 -23.16 27.87 33.55
CA ASP A 491 -24.09 28.60 32.68
C ASP A 491 -23.35 29.20 31.48
N GLY A 492 -23.75 28.81 30.26
CA GLY A 492 -23.10 29.26 29.04
C GLY A 492 -21.75 28.61 28.72
N ALA A 493 -21.23 28.95 27.54
CA ALA A 493 -20.04 28.31 26.97
C ALA A 493 -18.73 28.79 27.62
N ASP A 494 -18.69 29.99 28.20
CA ASP A 494 -17.54 30.55 28.90
C ASP A 494 -17.32 29.94 30.28
N GLU A 495 -18.37 29.69 31.07
CA GLU A 495 -18.22 28.92 32.31
C GLU A 495 -17.79 27.46 32.04
N LEU A 496 -18.40 26.81 31.04
CA LEU A 496 -17.96 25.47 30.61
C LEU A 496 -16.50 25.47 30.13
N GLY A 497 -16.12 26.45 29.29
CA GLY A 497 -14.77 26.60 28.78
C GLY A 497 -13.74 26.80 29.89
N ALA A 498 -14.04 27.66 30.86
CA ALA A 498 -13.22 27.88 32.05
C ALA A 498 -13.11 26.64 32.95
N HIS A 499 -14.16 25.81 33.03
CA HIS A 499 -14.14 24.54 33.74
C HIS A 499 -13.26 23.50 33.02
N LEU A 500 -13.43 23.33 31.70
CA LEU A 500 -12.62 22.44 30.87
C LEU A 500 -11.13 22.82 30.91
N ALA A 501 -10.82 24.13 30.89
CA ALA A 501 -9.45 24.65 31.00
C ALA A 501 -8.74 24.25 32.31
N GLN A 502 -9.50 24.04 33.38
CA GLN A 502 -8.97 23.66 34.70
C GLN A 502 -8.99 22.14 34.97
N SER A 503 -9.73 21.37 34.17
CA SER A 503 -9.93 19.93 34.38
C SER A 503 -8.64 19.11 34.21
N GLU A 504 -8.35 18.27 35.21
CA GLU A 504 -7.29 17.24 35.11
C GLU A 504 -7.66 16.15 34.09
N ARG A 505 -8.95 15.82 33.97
CA ARG A 505 -9.46 14.81 33.03
C ARG A 505 -9.25 15.23 31.57
N VAL A 506 -9.33 16.52 31.27
CA VAL A 506 -8.98 17.07 29.95
C VAL A 506 -7.48 16.88 29.67
N GLY A 507 -6.60 17.15 30.63
CA GLY A 507 -5.15 16.92 30.49
C GLY A 507 -4.80 15.43 30.28
N ALA A 508 -5.45 14.54 31.03
CA ALA A 508 -5.28 13.09 30.88
C ALA A 508 -5.82 12.57 29.53
N CYS A 509 -7.02 12.98 29.13
CA CYS A 509 -7.59 12.59 27.84
C CYS A 509 -6.76 13.11 26.66
N PHE A 510 -6.33 14.36 26.71
CA PHE A 510 -5.43 14.96 25.73
C PHE A 510 -4.14 14.15 25.61
N THR A 511 -3.51 13.78 26.74
CA THR A 511 -2.30 12.94 26.78
C THR A 511 -2.55 11.58 26.10
N ARG A 512 -3.64 10.89 26.44
CA ARG A 512 -4.00 9.59 25.84
C ARG A 512 -4.23 9.71 24.33
N ARG A 513 -4.94 10.73 23.86
CA ARG A 513 -5.21 10.94 22.43
C ARG A 513 -3.97 11.41 21.67
N PHE A 514 -3.09 12.18 22.28
CA PHE A 514 -1.79 12.55 21.71
C PHE A 514 -0.85 11.34 21.60
N TYR A 515 -0.82 10.46 22.61
CA TYR A 515 -0.07 9.20 22.56
C TYR A 515 -0.51 8.33 21.37
N ARG A 516 -1.83 8.12 21.18
CA ARG A 516 -2.38 7.38 20.01
C ARG A 516 -1.92 7.96 18.68
N TRP A 517 -1.94 9.28 18.54
CA TRP A 517 -1.56 9.94 17.30
C TRP A 517 -0.05 9.80 17.03
N ALA A 518 0.76 9.98 18.08
CA ALA A 518 2.23 9.87 18.03
C ALA A 518 2.71 8.43 17.77
N SER A 519 2.10 7.44 18.40
CA SER A 519 2.44 6.03 18.23
C SER A 519 1.76 5.39 17.02
N GLY A 520 0.65 5.97 16.54
CA GLY A 520 -0.11 5.49 15.40
C GLY A 520 -0.90 4.21 15.67
N HIS A 521 -1.41 3.99 16.88
CA HIS A 521 -2.34 2.89 17.20
C HIS A 521 -3.25 3.26 18.38
N LEU A 522 -4.28 2.45 18.64
CA LEU A 522 -4.96 2.46 19.94
C LEU A 522 -4.04 1.90 21.03
N GLU A 523 -3.99 2.55 22.19
CA GLU A 523 -3.19 2.07 23.31
C GLU A 523 -3.64 0.68 23.76
N THR A 524 -2.67 -0.21 23.92
CA THR A 524 -2.89 -1.53 24.50
C THR A 524 -3.18 -1.40 25.99
N ARG A 525 -3.64 -2.50 26.60
CA ARG A 525 -3.75 -2.59 28.06
C ARG A 525 -2.42 -2.31 28.76
N GLY A 526 -1.32 -2.85 28.22
CA GLY A 526 0.02 -2.75 28.78
C GLY A 526 0.57 -1.33 28.85
N GLU A 527 0.05 -0.42 28.03
CA GLU A 527 0.53 0.97 27.94
C GLU A 527 -0.23 1.93 28.87
N GLN A 528 -1.35 1.53 29.46
CA GLN A 528 -2.16 2.41 30.31
C GLN A 528 -1.36 3.00 31.48
N VAL A 529 -0.51 2.19 32.13
CA VAL A 529 0.36 2.63 33.23
C VAL A 529 1.33 3.74 32.82
N GLU A 530 1.81 3.69 31.57
CA GLU A 530 2.72 4.70 31.01
C GLU A 530 1.95 5.95 30.59
N ILE A 531 0.78 5.80 29.97
CA ILE A 531 -0.08 6.95 29.60
C ILE A 531 -0.55 7.71 30.85
N GLU A 532 -0.89 7.01 31.93
CA GLU A 532 -1.18 7.63 33.22
C GLU A 532 0.04 8.36 33.82
N ARG A 533 1.25 7.80 33.67
CA ARG A 533 2.51 8.45 34.10
C ARG A 533 2.75 9.73 33.30
N LEU A 534 2.66 9.65 31.98
CA LEU A 534 2.78 10.78 31.06
C LEU A 534 1.76 11.88 31.39
N ALA A 535 0.51 11.53 31.70
CA ALA A 535 -0.54 12.50 32.06
C ALA A 535 -0.21 13.26 33.35
N ARG A 536 0.27 12.57 34.39
CA ARG A 536 0.70 13.20 35.65
C ARG A 536 1.90 14.12 35.45
N GLU A 537 2.88 13.69 34.65
CA GLU A 537 4.08 14.50 34.37
C GLU A 537 3.77 15.70 33.48
N PHE A 538 2.90 15.55 32.47
CA PHE A 538 2.38 16.65 31.66
C PHE A 538 1.65 17.71 32.50
N ALA A 539 0.82 17.29 33.46
CA ALA A 539 0.18 18.19 34.40
C ALA A 539 1.22 18.92 35.28
N SER A 540 2.25 18.21 35.76
CA SER A 540 3.34 18.80 36.56
C SER A 540 4.19 19.81 35.76
N ALA A 541 4.29 19.63 34.44
CA ALA A 541 4.95 20.54 33.50
C ALA A 541 4.07 21.73 33.08
N GLY A 542 2.87 21.88 33.65
CA GLY A 542 1.94 22.96 33.31
C GLY A 542 1.26 22.80 31.95
N HIS A 543 1.02 21.55 31.51
CA HIS A 543 0.33 21.19 30.27
C HIS A 543 0.93 21.81 28.99
N ARG A 544 2.26 21.99 28.96
CA ARG A 544 3.02 22.53 27.83
C ARG A 544 3.27 21.49 26.76
N MET A 545 2.98 21.81 25.50
CA MET A 545 3.16 20.87 24.39
C MET A 545 4.61 20.42 24.21
N SER A 546 5.59 21.30 24.41
CA SER A 546 7.02 20.93 24.33
C SER A 546 7.38 19.82 25.32
N ALA A 547 6.86 19.90 26.55
CA ALA A 547 7.09 18.90 27.59
C ALA A 547 6.41 17.56 27.25
N LEU A 548 5.16 17.57 26.77
CA LEU A 548 4.47 16.33 26.38
C LEU A 548 5.18 15.63 25.22
N ILE A 549 5.67 16.39 24.23
CA ILE A 549 6.47 15.87 23.13
C ILE A 549 7.73 15.16 23.65
N GLU A 550 8.50 15.81 24.53
CA GLU A 550 9.70 15.20 25.11
C GLU A 550 9.37 13.95 25.93
N LEU A 551 8.33 14.03 26.78
CA LEU A 551 7.86 12.92 27.61
C LEU A 551 7.46 11.70 26.78
N VAL A 552 6.70 11.90 25.68
CA VAL A 552 6.32 10.82 24.76
C VAL A 552 7.54 10.25 24.06
N VAL A 553 8.43 11.07 23.48
CA VAL A 553 9.62 10.57 22.75
C VAL A 553 10.56 9.76 23.65
N LEU A 554 10.74 10.18 24.91
CA LEU A 554 11.62 9.51 25.85
C LEU A 554 10.96 8.29 26.51
N SER A 555 9.63 8.15 26.44
CA SER A 555 8.89 7.01 26.97
C SER A 555 9.37 5.68 26.37
N PRO A 556 9.35 4.57 27.12
CA PRO A 556 9.67 3.28 26.55
C PRO A 556 8.61 2.84 25.53
N GLY A 557 7.35 3.29 25.65
CA GLY A 557 6.28 3.00 24.68
C GLY A 557 6.54 3.60 23.29
N PHE A 558 7.31 4.69 23.20
CA PHE A 558 7.72 5.25 21.90
C PHE A 558 9.03 4.66 21.35
N ARG A 559 9.92 4.18 22.23
CA ARG A 559 11.30 3.72 21.91
C ARG A 559 11.46 2.21 21.72
N TYR A 560 10.50 1.43 22.21
CA TYR A 560 10.52 -0.03 22.19
C TYR A 560 9.18 -0.55 21.64
N ALA A 561 9.21 -1.77 21.14
CA ALA A 561 8.04 -2.56 20.76
C ALA A 561 8.05 -3.89 21.52
N SER A 562 6.90 -4.52 21.68
CA SER A 562 6.86 -5.95 21.96
C SER A 562 7.09 -6.74 20.66
N TYR A 563 7.46 -8.00 20.80
CA TYR A 563 7.21 -8.96 19.73
C TYR A 563 5.71 -8.99 19.42
N ALA A 564 5.35 -9.29 18.18
CA ALA A 564 3.94 -9.54 17.85
C ALA A 564 3.43 -10.70 18.73
N PRO A 565 2.20 -10.63 19.27
CA PRO A 565 1.62 -11.75 19.99
C PRO A 565 1.51 -12.92 19.01
N GLY A 566 2.37 -13.92 19.19
CA GLY A 566 2.32 -15.15 18.40
C GLY A 566 1.51 -16.23 19.10
N ASP A 567 1.60 -17.46 18.57
CA ASP A 567 0.71 -18.57 18.93
C ASP A 567 0.98 -19.19 20.32
N CYS A 568 1.86 -18.59 21.14
CA CYS A 568 2.31 -19.13 22.43
C CYS A 568 2.88 -18.08 23.39
N GLU A 569 2.98 -18.43 24.67
CA GLU A 569 3.66 -17.64 25.71
C GLU A 569 5.12 -18.09 25.90
N ASP A 570 6.05 -17.14 26.08
CA ASP A 570 7.49 -17.42 26.22
C ASP A 570 7.79 -18.42 27.36
N GLY A 571 8.49 -19.51 27.00
CA GLY A 571 8.80 -20.61 27.91
C GLY A 571 7.76 -21.74 27.93
N GLU A 572 6.62 -21.61 27.24
CA GLU A 572 5.81 -22.77 26.90
C GLU A 572 6.63 -23.76 26.06
N THR A 573 6.39 -25.06 26.26
CA THR A 573 6.98 -26.12 25.43
C THR A 573 5.87 -27.00 24.89
N ARG A 574 5.91 -27.28 23.59
CA ARG A 574 5.04 -28.30 22.98
C ARG A 574 5.86 -29.41 22.36
N ASP A 575 5.29 -30.61 22.39
CA ASP A 575 5.80 -31.72 21.60
C ASP A 575 5.71 -31.35 20.11
N CYS A 576 6.76 -31.71 19.38
CA CYS A 576 6.82 -31.58 17.93
C CYS A 576 7.39 -32.86 17.35
N THR A 577 7.05 -33.14 16.10
CA THR A 577 7.65 -34.23 15.32
C THR A 577 8.15 -33.66 14.01
N ASN A 578 9.42 -33.87 13.72
CA ASN A 578 9.90 -33.85 12.35
C ASN A 578 9.99 -35.30 11.85
N ALA A 579 10.51 -35.50 10.64
CA ALA A 579 10.58 -36.82 10.05
C ALA A 579 11.66 -37.71 10.72
N CYS A 580 12.73 -37.12 11.30
CA CYS A 580 13.69 -37.80 12.20
C CYS A 580 13.11 -38.18 13.59
N GLY A 581 11.84 -37.87 13.87
CA GLY A 581 11.15 -38.28 15.08
C GLY A 581 10.71 -37.14 15.98
N ALA A 582 10.57 -37.43 17.28
CA ALA A 582 10.01 -36.52 18.26
C ALA A 582 11.05 -35.58 18.88
N GLY A 583 10.63 -34.36 19.18
CA GLY A 583 11.37 -33.37 19.93
C GLY A 583 10.41 -32.39 20.61
N THR A 584 10.94 -31.26 21.08
CA THR A 584 10.14 -30.18 21.65
C THR A 584 10.42 -28.86 20.94
N GLN A 585 9.38 -28.05 20.73
CA GLN A 585 9.53 -26.63 20.44
C GLN A 585 9.38 -25.88 21.76
N ALA A 586 10.32 -24.99 22.07
CA ALA A 586 10.11 -23.95 23.07
C ALA A 586 9.43 -22.76 22.39
N CYS A 587 8.57 -22.05 23.09
CA CYS A 587 8.15 -20.74 22.66
C CYS A 587 9.23 -19.72 23.06
N GLU A 588 9.79 -19.03 22.07
CA GLU A 588 10.66 -17.87 22.29
C GLU A 588 10.11 -16.68 21.50
N ARG A 589 9.86 -15.57 22.20
CA ARG A 589 9.41 -14.29 21.63
C ARG A 589 8.06 -14.40 20.92
N GLY A 590 7.13 -15.14 21.53
CA GLY A 590 5.80 -15.47 21.01
C GLY A 590 5.77 -16.51 19.88
N ALA A 591 6.93 -16.95 19.38
CA ALA A 591 7.03 -17.89 18.28
C ALA A 591 7.61 -19.23 18.73
N TRP A 592 7.06 -20.33 18.21
CA TRP A 592 7.64 -21.65 18.41
C TRP A 592 9.00 -21.76 17.70
N THR A 593 10.05 -22.09 18.45
CA THR A 593 11.40 -22.35 17.91
C THR A 593 11.40 -23.51 16.92
N ALA A 594 12.49 -23.72 16.20
CA ALA A 594 12.69 -24.97 15.46
C ALA A 594 12.50 -26.18 16.39
N CYS A 595 11.93 -27.26 15.86
CA CYS A 595 11.71 -28.50 16.61
C CYS A 595 13.06 -29.09 17.04
N SER A 596 13.24 -29.38 18.34
CA SER A 596 14.49 -29.94 18.88
C SER A 596 14.71 -31.43 18.55
N ALA A 597 13.89 -31.99 17.66
CA ALA A 597 14.09 -33.34 17.15
C ALA A 597 15.42 -33.39 16.38
N PRO A 598 16.04 -34.58 16.22
CA PRO A 598 17.26 -34.70 15.42
C PRO A 598 17.06 -34.05 14.04
N SER A 599 18.06 -33.33 13.54
CA SER A 599 18.02 -32.84 12.16
C SER A 599 18.68 -33.87 11.27
N GLY A 600 18.08 -34.11 10.11
CA GLY A 600 18.66 -34.95 9.08
C GLY A 600 20.07 -34.51 8.73
N THR A 601 20.96 -35.48 8.56
CA THR A 601 22.28 -35.27 7.99
C THR A 601 22.26 -35.77 6.55
N THR A 602 23.00 -35.10 5.65
CA THR A 602 23.04 -35.50 4.23
C THR A 602 23.34 -36.98 4.07
N GLU A 603 22.45 -37.66 3.36
CA GLU A 603 22.49 -39.09 3.07
C GLU A 603 23.91 -39.61 2.73
N THR A 604 24.25 -40.75 3.32
CA THR A 604 25.48 -41.49 3.00
C THR A 604 25.10 -42.90 2.56
N CYS A 605 25.61 -43.38 1.42
CA CYS A 605 25.29 -44.70 0.85
C CYS A 605 25.62 -45.87 1.82
N ASN A 606 24.68 -46.20 2.71
CA ASN A 606 24.85 -47.05 3.89
C ASN A 606 23.59 -47.87 4.26
N ALA A 607 22.46 -47.65 3.58
CA ALA A 607 21.13 -48.24 3.85
C ALA A 607 20.44 -47.78 5.15
N VAL A 608 20.64 -46.52 5.55
CA VAL A 608 19.97 -45.81 6.64
C VAL A 608 19.46 -44.49 6.09
N ASP A 609 18.25 -44.12 6.51
CA ASP A 609 17.64 -42.80 6.32
C ASP A 609 18.33 -41.81 7.30
N ASP A 610 19.44 -41.21 6.87
CA ASP A 610 20.28 -40.27 7.63
C ASP A 610 19.67 -38.84 7.65
N ASP A 611 18.95 -38.48 6.58
CA ASP A 611 18.24 -37.22 6.28
C ASP A 611 16.81 -37.22 6.88
N CYS A 612 16.25 -38.42 7.02
CA CYS A 612 14.96 -38.74 7.60
C CYS A 612 13.75 -38.39 6.75
N ASP A 613 13.84 -38.15 5.44
CA ASP A 613 12.68 -37.80 4.61
C ASP A 613 11.66 -38.95 4.43
N GLY A 614 12.03 -40.16 4.89
CA GLY A 614 11.25 -41.38 4.80
C GLY A 614 11.61 -42.24 3.58
N THR A 615 12.62 -41.85 2.81
CA THR A 615 13.32 -42.70 1.86
C THR A 615 14.66 -43.20 2.45
N THR A 616 15.64 -43.58 1.65
CA THR A 616 16.90 -44.20 2.14
C THR A 616 17.93 -44.18 1.01
N ASP A 617 19.11 -43.63 1.29
CA ASP A 617 20.21 -43.36 0.34
C ASP A 617 19.83 -42.43 -0.84
N GLU A 618 18.78 -41.61 -0.71
CA GLU A 618 18.32 -40.71 -1.76
C GLU A 618 19.29 -39.55 -2.02
N GLY A 619 19.34 -39.07 -3.26
CA GLY A 619 20.31 -38.04 -3.67
C GLY A 619 21.78 -38.46 -3.62
N VAL A 620 22.15 -39.60 -3.02
CA VAL A 620 23.55 -40.06 -2.92
C VAL A 620 24.02 -40.57 -4.27
N ALA A 621 24.79 -39.75 -4.96
CA ALA A 621 25.15 -39.98 -6.34
C ALA A 621 26.61 -39.58 -6.59
N ARG A 622 27.33 -40.36 -7.40
CA ARG A 622 28.74 -40.08 -7.74
C ARG A 622 28.98 -40.09 -9.25
N ALA A 623 29.86 -39.21 -9.72
CA ALA A 623 30.14 -39.05 -11.14
C ALA A 623 30.86 -40.28 -11.75
N CYS A 624 30.47 -40.62 -12.97
CA CYS A 624 31.04 -41.67 -13.82
C CYS A 624 31.01 -41.21 -15.30
N THR A 625 31.61 -41.96 -16.22
CA THR A 625 31.72 -41.55 -17.64
C THR A 625 31.66 -42.73 -18.61
N THR A 626 30.98 -42.55 -19.74
CA THR A 626 30.96 -43.43 -20.92
C THR A 626 31.32 -42.63 -22.18
N GLU A 627 31.27 -43.25 -23.37
CA GLU A 627 31.56 -42.59 -24.64
C GLU A 627 30.54 -41.49 -25.02
N CYS A 628 29.26 -41.65 -24.66
CA CYS A 628 28.25 -40.58 -24.83
C CYS A 628 28.25 -39.52 -23.71
N GLY A 629 29.28 -39.50 -22.85
CA GLY A 629 29.53 -38.40 -21.90
C GLY A 629 29.58 -38.81 -20.43
N ALA A 630 29.37 -37.82 -19.57
CA ALA A 630 29.34 -38.00 -18.12
C ALA A 630 27.95 -38.44 -17.64
N GLY A 631 27.92 -39.20 -16.56
CA GLY A 631 26.71 -39.61 -15.89
C GLY A 631 26.98 -39.87 -14.41
N VAL A 632 26.04 -40.56 -13.78
CA VAL A 632 26.00 -40.68 -12.32
C VAL A 632 25.66 -42.12 -11.93
N GLU A 633 26.43 -42.69 -11.00
CA GLU A 633 26.04 -43.88 -10.26
C GLU A 633 25.28 -43.43 -9.02
N THR A 634 24.00 -43.80 -8.90
CA THR A 634 23.16 -43.47 -7.74
C THR A 634 23.19 -44.62 -6.74
N CYS A 635 23.22 -44.34 -5.44
CA CYS A 635 23.08 -45.38 -4.43
C CYS A 635 21.63 -45.90 -4.37
N VAL A 636 21.46 -47.19 -4.11
CA VAL A 636 20.19 -47.80 -3.72
C VAL A 636 20.50 -48.87 -2.67
N ALA A 637 19.99 -48.71 -1.45
CA ALA A 637 20.15 -49.66 -0.34
C ALA A 637 21.63 -50.03 -0.06
N GLY A 638 22.47 -49.01 0.15
CA GLY A 638 23.89 -49.15 0.50
C GLY A 638 24.78 -49.68 -0.63
N SER A 639 24.36 -49.57 -1.90
CA SER A 639 25.16 -49.94 -3.06
C SER A 639 24.94 -49.04 -4.27
N PHE A 640 26.03 -48.60 -4.90
CA PHE A 640 25.97 -47.80 -6.13
C PHE A 640 25.52 -48.65 -7.33
N THR A 641 24.54 -48.11 -8.06
CA THR A 641 24.02 -48.63 -9.33
C THR A 641 25.01 -48.45 -10.49
N ALA A 642 24.70 -49.05 -11.64
CA ALA A 642 25.49 -48.85 -12.85
C ALA A 642 25.41 -47.39 -13.35
N CYS A 643 26.47 -46.92 -13.99
CA CYS A 643 26.58 -45.55 -14.49
C CYS A 643 25.41 -45.16 -15.39
N SER A 644 24.71 -44.06 -15.06
CA SER A 644 23.58 -43.55 -15.85
C SER A 644 23.97 -42.85 -17.15
N ALA A 645 25.28 -42.70 -17.43
CA ALA A 645 25.76 -42.15 -18.69
C ALA A 645 25.33 -43.06 -19.85
N ARG A 646 24.81 -42.45 -20.91
CA ARG A 646 24.29 -43.19 -22.07
C ARG A 646 25.38 -44.07 -22.69
N THR A 647 25.01 -45.28 -23.10
CA THR A 647 25.84 -46.11 -23.99
C THR A 647 25.33 -45.97 -25.41
N PRO A 648 26.20 -45.92 -26.45
CA PRO A 648 25.78 -45.82 -27.84
C PRO A 648 24.71 -46.88 -28.19
N THR A 649 23.61 -46.43 -28.78
CA THR A 649 22.47 -47.27 -29.18
C THR A 649 22.16 -47.06 -30.65
N THR A 650 21.52 -48.02 -31.33
CA THR A 650 21.13 -47.81 -32.74
C THR A 650 20.07 -46.71 -32.86
N GLU A 651 20.29 -45.78 -33.79
CA GLU A 651 19.38 -44.66 -34.10
C GLU A 651 17.90 -45.02 -34.07
N SER A 652 17.13 -44.23 -33.32
CA SER A 652 15.68 -44.35 -33.21
C SER A 652 15.06 -42.97 -33.40
N CYS A 653 13.89 -42.90 -34.04
CA CYS A 653 13.25 -41.61 -34.34
C CYS A 653 12.73 -40.96 -33.04
N SER A 654 13.60 -40.21 -32.38
CA SER A 654 13.47 -39.71 -31.01
C SER A 654 13.77 -38.22 -30.89
N HIS A 655 14.29 -37.59 -31.95
CA HIS A 655 14.82 -36.22 -31.95
C HIS A 655 16.04 -36.03 -31.04
N ALA A 656 16.80 -37.11 -30.83
CA ALA A 656 18.07 -37.13 -30.12
C ALA A 656 19.15 -37.85 -30.95
N ASP A 657 20.41 -37.54 -30.63
CA ASP A 657 21.59 -38.29 -31.08
C ASP A 657 21.64 -39.59 -30.25
N ASP A 658 21.25 -40.70 -30.86
CA ASP A 658 21.01 -41.98 -30.19
C ASP A 658 22.24 -42.91 -30.23
N ASP A 659 23.08 -42.77 -31.25
CA ASP A 659 24.37 -43.46 -31.38
C ASP A 659 25.61 -42.59 -31.03
N CYS A 660 25.40 -41.28 -30.84
CA CYS A 660 26.38 -40.29 -30.37
C CYS A 660 27.42 -39.88 -31.45
N ASP A 661 27.09 -39.95 -32.75
CA ASP A 661 27.96 -39.50 -33.88
C ASP A 661 27.98 -37.97 -34.11
N GLY A 662 27.06 -37.23 -33.49
CA GLY A 662 26.90 -35.79 -33.67
C GLY A 662 25.82 -35.38 -34.68
N ARG A 663 24.96 -36.32 -35.07
CA ARG A 663 23.74 -36.10 -35.87
C ARG A 663 22.50 -36.47 -35.05
N ILE A 664 21.31 -36.28 -35.62
CA ILE A 664 20.02 -36.50 -34.95
C ILE A 664 19.10 -37.16 -35.97
N ASP A 665 18.58 -38.34 -35.64
CA ASP A 665 17.66 -39.14 -36.44
C ASP A 665 18.14 -39.38 -37.90
N GLU A 666 19.43 -39.54 -38.17
CA GLU A 666 19.89 -39.78 -39.56
C GLU A 666 19.58 -41.20 -40.05
N GLY A 667 19.11 -41.28 -41.30
CA GLY A 667 18.69 -42.54 -41.94
C GLY A 667 17.18 -42.69 -42.12
N PHE A 668 16.36 -41.81 -41.52
CA PHE A 668 14.93 -41.74 -41.82
C PHE A 668 14.65 -40.88 -43.06
N ALA A 669 14.00 -41.47 -44.07
CA ALA A 669 13.65 -40.77 -45.32
C ALA A 669 12.28 -40.06 -45.24
N PRO A 670 12.04 -38.98 -46.00
CA PRO A 670 10.72 -38.36 -46.14
C PRO A 670 9.66 -39.36 -46.63
N GLN A 671 8.41 -39.20 -46.20
CA GLN A 671 7.32 -40.15 -46.52
C GLN A 671 6.05 -39.46 -47.00
N SER A 672 5.40 -40.07 -48.00
CA SER A 672 4.02 -39.77 -48.37
C SER A 672 3.09 -40.68 -47.58
N VAL A 673 2.31 -40.09 -46.67
CA VAL A 673 1.43 -40.79 -45.74
C VAL A 673 0.00 -40.70 -46.26
N SER A 674 -0.69 -41.84 -46.30
CA SER A 674 -2.13 -41.89 -46.57
C SER A 674 -2.88 -41.74 -45.25
N SER A 675 -3.67 -40.68 -45.13
CA SER A 675 -4.52 -40.40 -43.97
C SER A 675 -5.98 -40.18 -44.42
N THR A 676 -6.86 -39.83 -43.49
CA THR A 676 -8.24 -39.40 -43.79
C THR A 676 -8.51 -37.99 -43.29
N PHE A 677 -9.48 -37.28 -43.88
CA PHE A 677 -9.92 -36.01 -43.31
C PHE A 677 -10.58 -36.21 -41.94
N THR A 678 -11.22 -37.36 -41.71
CA THR A 678 -11.66 -37.79 -40.38
C THR A 678 -10.52 -37.73 -39.34
N ALA A 679 -9.31 -38.19 -39.66
CA ALA A 679 -8.15 -38.14 -38.77
C ALA A 679 -7.51 -36.73 -38.70
N LEU A 680 -7.42 -36.01 -39.82
CA LEU A 680 -6.92 -34.62 -39.82
C LEU A 680 -7.78 -33.69 -38.94
N ARG A 681 -9.08 -33.96 -38.84
CA ARG A 681 -10.00 -33.24 -37.94
C ARG A 681 -9.61 -33.32 -36.46
N GLU A 682 -8.92 -34.39 -36.04
CA GLU A 682 -8.45 -34.56 -34.66
C GLU A 682 -7.32 -33.58 -34.32
N HIS A 683 -6.57 -33.12 -35.33
CA HIS A 683 -5.52 -32.10 -35.18
C HIS A 683 -6.02 -30.67 -35.46
N HIS A 684 -7.00 -30.47 -36.34
CA HIS A 684 -7.74 -29.20 -36.44
C HIS A 684 -9.17 -29.38 -36.96
N PRO A 685 -10.22 -28.93 -36.22
CA PRO A 685 -11.61 -29.34 -36.47
C PRO A 685 -12.21 -28.87 -37.79
N ILE A 686 -11.64 -27.84 -38.43
CA ILE A 686 -12.09 -27.32 -39.73
C ILE A 686 -11.58 -28.18 -40.91
N CYS A 687 -10.49 -28.95 -40.74
CA CYS A 687 -9.96 -29.82 -41.81
C CYS A 687 -10.69 -31.17 -41.87
N ASP A 688 -12.00 -31.11 -42.05
CA ASP A 688 -12.94 -32.25 -41.98
C ASP A 688 -13.27 -32.88 -43.35
N GLY A 689 -12.77 -32.32 -44.45
CA GLY A 689 -13.04 -32.78 -45.81
C GLY A 689 -14.46 -32.51 -46.34
N ALA A 690 -15.38 -32.04 -45.50
CA ALA A 690 -16.74 -31.66 -45.87
C ALA A 690 -16.86 -30.13 -46.03
N THR A 691 -16.32 -29.40 -45.06
CA THR A 691 -16.22 -27.95 -44.98
C THR A 691 -14.95 -27.47 -45.69
N GLN A 692 -13.79 -28.06 -45.37
CA GLN A 692 -12.50 -27.62 -45.93
C GLN A 692 -11.56 -28.81 -46.22
N ARG A 693 -10.89 -28.75 -47.37
CA ARG A 693 -9.96 -29.79 -47.87
C ARG A 693 -8.51 -29.31 -48.06
N SER A 694 -8.28 -28.01 -47.88
CA SER A 694 -7.01 -27.33 -48.08
C SER A 694 -7.11 -25.91 -47.51
N GLY A 695 -6.01 -25.35 -47.01
CA GLY A 695 -5.98 -24.02 -46.41
C GLY A 695 -5.18 -24.02 -45.12
N LEU A 696 -5.15 -22.88 -44.41
CA LEU A 696 -4.31 -22.69 -43.22
C LEU A 696 -4.62 -23.71 -42.11
N GLU A 697 -5.91 -23.94 -41.89
CA GLU A 697 -6.49 -24.87 -40.92
C GLU A 697 -6.07 -26.32 -41.23
N CYS A 698 -5.97 -26.66 -42.51
CA CYS A 698 -5.47 -27.97 -42.94
C CYS A 698 -3.94 -28.05 -42.88
N ASN A 699 -3.20 -26.96 -43.12
CA ASN A 699 -1.76 -26.95 -42.93
C ASN A 699 -1.40 -27.22 -41.46
N GLU A 700 -2.14 -26.63 -40.51
CA GLU A 700 -1.94 -26.89 -39.08
C GLU A 700 -2.32 -28.32 -38.70
N ALA A 701 -3.44 -28.86 -39.21
CA ALA A 701 -3.79 -30.26 -39.02
C ALA A 701 -2.70 -31.23 -39.52
N ILE A 702 -2.11 -30.96 -40.69
CA ILE A 702 -1.10 -31.81 -41.32
C ILE A 702 0.25 -31.68 -40.59
N HIS A 703 0.62 -30.48 -40.16
CA HIS A 703 1.78 -30.27 -39.29
C HIS A 703 1.63 -31.05 -37.98
N GLY A 704 0.46 -30.99 -37.33
CA GLY A 704 0.14 -31.76 -36.12
C GLY A 704 0.18 -33.28 -36.35
N LEU A 705 -0.40 -33.77 -37.45
CA LEU A 705 -0.37 -35.18 -37.82
C LEU A 705 1.07 -35.68 -38.01
N CYS A 706 1.86 -35.03 -38.86
CA CYS A 706 3.22 -35.49 -39.15
C CYS A 706 4.12 -35.44 -37.90
N GLY A 707 3.99 -34.40 -37.06
CA GLY A 707 4.72 -34.30 -35.80
C GLY A 707 4.25 -35.24 -34.68
N SER A 708 3.24 -36.07 -34.90
CA SER A 708 2.72 -37.03 -33.90
C SER A 708 2.50 -38.46 -34.41
N ALA A 709 2.61 -38.70 -35.72
CA ALA A 709 2.40 -40.02 -36.30
C ALA A 709 3.59 -40.95 -36.07
N ALA A 710 3.41 -41.93 -35.17
CA ALA A 710 4.41 -42.96 -34.89
C ALA A 710 4.80 -43.73 -36.17
N GLY A 711 6.05 -43.58 -36.61
CA GLY A 711 6.61 -44.24 -37.80
C GLY A 711 7.03 -43.29 -38.93
N THR A 712 6.68 -42.00 -38.87
CA THR A 712 7.16 -40.99 -39.83
C THR A 712 8.04 -39.96 -39.11
N CYS A 713 9.35 -39.94 -39.39
CA CYS A 713 10.30 -39.03 -38.71
C CYS A 713 10.27 -37.58 -39.27
N GLY A 714 9.06 -37.08 -39.54
CA GLY A 714 8.82 -35.75 -40.10
C GLY A 714 8.33 -34.79 -39.03
N SER A 715 9.19 -33.87 -38.59
CA SER A 715 8.84 -32.81 -37.64
C SER A 715 7.75 -31.84 -38.14
N SER A 716 7.37 -31.92 -39.43
CA SER A 716 6.24 -31.20 -40.03
C SER A 716 5.77 -31.89 -41.32
N GLY A 717 4.76 -31.33 -41.99
CA GLY A 717 4.34 -31.82 -43.30
C GLY A 717 3.46 -30.84 -44.07
N PHE A 718 3.22 -31.16 -45.34
CA PHE A 718 2.40 -30.35 -46.26
C PHE A 718 1.41 -31.21 -47.07
N GLY A 719 0.30 -30.58 -47.46
CA GLY A 719 -0.73 -31.21 -48.28
C GLY A 719 -2.13 -30.62 -48.07
N PRO A 720 -3.20 -31.38 -48.35
CA PRO A 720 -3.17 -32.70 -49.00
C PRO A 720 -2.55 -32.57 -50.40
N VAL A 721 -1.60 -33.46 -50.70
CA VAL A 721 -0.89 -33.51 -51.98
C VAL A 721 -1.70 -34.26 -53.04
N GLU A 722 -2.52 -35.22 -52.61
CA GLU A 722 -3.57 -35.86 -53.41
C GLU A 722 -4.75 -36.22 -52.49
N ASN A 723 -6.00 -36.19 -52.96
CA ASN A 723 -7.15 -36.65 -52.16
C ASN A 723 -8.31 -37.18 -53.02
N SER A 724 -9.04 -38.15 -52.47
CA SER A 724 -10.23 -38.76 -53.08
C SER A 724 -11.16 -39.29 -51.99
N GLY A 725 -12.45 -38.93 -52.04
CA GLY A 725 -13.39 -39.27 -50.97
C GLY A 725 -12.98 -38.66 -49.62
N ASP A 726 -12.83 -39.50 -48.60
CA ASP A 726 -12.28 -39.12 -47.28
C ASP A 726 -10.74 -39.27 -47.22
N VAL A 727 -10.09 -39.90 -48.20
CA VAL A 727 -8.64 -40.14 -48.18
C VAL A 727 -7.88 -38.87 -48.56
N ALA A 728 -6.89 -38.52 -47.74
CA ALA A 728 -5.97 -37.41 -47.93
C ALA A 728 -4.51 -37.92 -47.84
N HIS A 729 -3.77 -37.82 -48.93
CA HIS A 729 -2.32 -38.04 -48.94
C HIS A 729 -1.60 -36.77 -48.51
N VAL A 730 -0.64 -36.89 -47.62
CA VAL A 730 0.17 -35.80 -47.07
C VAL A 730 1.65 -36.17 -47.16
N ALA A 731 2.54 -35.18 -47.27
CA ALA A 731 3.98 -35.41 -47.23
C ALA A 731 4.51 -35.01 -45.85
N CYS A 732 5.00 -35.98 -45.07
CA CYS A 732 5.68 -35.75 -43.80
C CYS A 732 7.19 -35.67 -44.05
N VAL A 733 7.80 -34.58 -43.59
CA VAL A 733 9.18 -34.20 -43.91
C VAL A 733 9.86 -33.60 -42.70
N SER A 734 11.17 -33.78 -42.58
CA SER A 734 11.96 -33.11 -41.55
C SER A 734 12.13 -31.63 -41.94
N ALA A 735 11.70 -30.74 -41.04
CA ALA A 735 11.76 -29.29 -41.23
C ALA A 735 12.06 -28.57 -39.91
N THR A 736 12.90 -27.55 -39.98
CA THR A 736 13.12 -26.60 -38.89
C THR A 736 11.95 -25.62 -38.85
N LEU A 737 11.16 -25.68 -37.79
CA LEU A 737 10.09 -24.69 -37.55
C LEU A 737 10.72 -23.35 -37.16
N ARG A 738 10.22 -22.25 -37.74
CA ARG A 738 10.60 -20.89 -37.38
C ARG A 738 9.37 -20.04 -37.14
N THR A 739 9.38 -19.34 -36.01
CA THR A 739 8.33 -18.38 -35.62
C THR A 739 8.78 -16.97 -35.99
N THR A 740 7.93 -16.27 -36.74
CA THR A 740 8.18 -14.96 -37.35
C THR A 740 6.86 -14.15 -37.34
N THR A 741 6.77 -13.07 -38.10
CA THR A 741 5.55 -12.26 -38.25
C THR A 741 5.21 -12.03 -39.72
N PHE A 742 3.94 -11.75 -40.03
CA PHE A 742 3.56 -11.34 -41.39
C PHE A 742 4.27 -10.06 -41.85
N ALA A 743 4.65 -9.15 -40.94
CA ALA A 743 5.45 -7.97 -41.28
C ALA A 743 6.87 -8.34 -41.77
N GLU A 744 7.49 -9.37 -41.19
CA GLU A 744 8.79 -9.87 -41.62
C GLU A 744 8.68 -10.66 -42.95
N LEU A 745 7.65 -11.51 -43.11
CA LEU A 745 7.37 -12.18 -44.39
C LEU A 745 7.06 -11.17 -45.52
N ALA A 746 6.33 -10.09 -45.24
CA ALA A 746 6.06 -9.02 -46.20
C ALA A 746 7.35 -8.33 -46.70
N SER A 747 8.43 -8.33 -45.92
CA SER A 747 9.74 -7.81 -46.36
C SER A 747 10.39 -8.68 -47.45
N HIS A 748 10.06 -9.98 -47.48
CA HIS A 748 10.53 -10.92 -48.50
C HIS A 748 9.60 -10.98 -49.73
N HIS A 749 8.29 -10.80 -49.54
CA HIS A 749 7.36 -10.48 -50.62
C HIS A 749 6.13 -9.72 -50.09
N ALA A 750 5.91 -8.49 -50.55
CA ALA A 750 4.90 -7.56 -50.01
C ALA A 750 3.45 -8.08 -50.02
N GLY A 751 3.16 -9.07 -50.87
CA GLY A 751 1.86 -9.74 -50.90
C GLY A 751 1.56 -10.68 -49.72
N CYS A 752 2.49 -10.97 -48.80
CA CYS A 752 2.17 -11.71 -47.56
C CYS A 752 2.14 -10.80 -46.34
N ASP A 753 1.21 -9.86 -46.34
CA ASP A 753 0.99 -8.87 -45.27
C ASP A 753 0.10 -9.40 -44.11
N GLY A 754 -0.53 -10.57 -44.27
CA GLY A 754 -1.45 -11.15 -43.30
C GLY A 754 -2.81 -10.44 -43.17
N ALA A 755 -3.05 -9.40 -43.97
CA ALA A 755 -4.25 -8.58 -43.98
C ALA A 755 -5.05 -8.73 -45.29
N SER A 756 -4.36 -8.78 -46.44
CA SER A 756 -4.93 -9.00 -47.76
C SER A 756 -4.76 -10.46 -48.23
N GLU A 757 -3.63 -11.10 -47.97
CA GLU A 757 -3.38 -12.52 -48.26
C GLU A 757 -2.57 -13.18 -47.13
N ARG A 758 -3.15 -14.22 -46.50
CA ARG A 758 -2.52 -15.03 -45.42
C ARG A 758 -1.93 -16.34 -45.90
N LEU A 759 -2.38 -16.80 -47.07
CA LEU A 759 -1.99 -18.04 -47.72
C LEU A 759 -2.27 -17.88 -49.21
N GLY A 760 -1.29 -18.24 -50.04
CA GLY A 760 -1.40 -18.15 -51.49
C GLY A 760 -0.05 -17.93 -52.15
N MET A 761 -0.02 -17.65 -53.45
CA MET A 761 1.22 -17.69 -54.24
C MET A 761 2.26 -16.67 -53.76
N GLN A 762 1.82 -15.49 -53.34
CA GLN A 762 2.72 -14.44 -52.86
C GLN A 762 3.29 -14.76 -51.48
N CYS A 763 2.54 -15.48 -50.64
CA CYS A 763 3.06 -15.94 -49.36
C CYS A 763 3.99 -17.16 -49.47
N ASN A 764 3.72 -18.07 -50.41
CA ASN A 764 4.67 -19.13 -50.72
C ASN A 764 6.04 -18.56 -51.13
N ALA A 765 6.07 -17.49 -51.94
CA ALA A 765 7.29 -16.78 -52.33
C ALA A 765 7.97 -16.09 -51.13
N ALA A 766 7.21 -15.41 -50.27
CA ALA A 766 7.74 -14.82 -49.04
C ALA A 766 8.43 -15.87 -48.15
N ILE A 767 7.77 -17.00 -47.90
CA ILE A 767 8.26 -18.07 -47.02
C ILE A 767 9.47 -18.78 -47.64
N HIS A 768 9.44 -19.05 -48.95
CA HIS A 768 10.59 -19.60 -49.67
C HIS A 768 11.85 -18.74 -49.47
N ARG A 769 11.73 -17.42 -49.72
CA ARG A 769 12.83 -16.45 -49.58
C ARG A 769 13.30 -16.26 -48.13
N TYR A 770 12.37 -16.30 -47.16
CA TYR A 770 12.68 -16.23 -45.73
C TYR A 770 13.49 -17.45 -45.26
N CYS A 771 13.08 -18.67 -45.66
CA CYS A 771 13.85 -19.87 -45.34
C CYS A 771 15.21 -19.92 -46.07
N ALA A 772 15.28 -19.38 -47.30
CA ALA A 772 16.53 -19.23 -48.04
C ALA A 772 17.51 -18.23 -47.38
N SER A 773 17.03 -17.09 -46.86
CA SER A 773 17.88 -16.13 -46.14
C SER A 773 18.42 -16.72 -44.83
N ALA A 774 17.70 -17.68 -44.24
CA ALA A 774 18.12 -18.46 -43.08
C ALA A 774 19.12 -19.61 -43.39
N GLY A 775 19.57 -19.76 -44.65
CA GLY A 775 20.53 -20.78 -45.07
C GLY A 775 19.94 -22.17 -45.33
N LEU A 776 18.61 -22.30 -45.36
CA LEU A 776 17.90 -23.54 -45.68
C LEU A 776 17.43 -23.54 -47.14
N THR A 777 17.14 -24.71 -47.71
CA THR A 777 16.93 -24.82 -49.16
C THR A 777 15.63 -24.16 -49.63
N THR A 778 14.57 -24.26 -48.82
CA THR A 778 13.24 -23.68 -49.09
C THR A 778 12.36 -23.83 -47.83
N GLY A 779 11.11 -23.36 -47.87
CA GLY A 779 10.13 -23.63 -46.83
C GLY A 779 8.69 -23.53 -47.31
N TYR A 780 7.76 -23.92 -46.44
CA TYR A 780 6.32 -23.95 -46.69
C TYR A 780 5.52 -23.53 -45.46
N GLY A 781 4.26 -23.17 -45.67
CA GLY A 781 3.33 -22.76 -44.63
C GLY A 781 2.45 -21.58 -45.06
N PRO A 782 1.90 -20.81 -44.10
CA PRO A 782 2.05 -21.01 -42.66
C PRO A 782 1.52 -22.36 -42.17
N VAL A 783 2.12 -22.87 -41.08
CA VAL A 783 1.70 -24.12 -40.40
C VAL A 783 1.06 -23.88 -39.03
N ARG A 784 1.12 -22.64 -38.53
CA ARG A 784 0.36 -22.13 -37.36
C ARG A 784 0.31 -20.61 -37.42
N VAL A 785 -0.80 -20.01 -37.01
CA VAL A 785 -0.96 -18.54 -36.85
C VAL A 785 -1.59 -18.24 -35.50
N ALA A 786 -0.94 -17.38 -34.70
CA ALA A 786 -1.42 -16.95 -33.40
C ALA A 786 -1.28 -15.43 -33.25
N GLY A 787 -2.39 -14.70 -33.41
CA GLY A 787 -2.38 -13.24 -33.44
C GLY A 787 -1.57 -12.70 -34.62
N SER A 788 -0.50 -11.94 -34.34
CA SER A 788 0.47 -11.44 -35.32
C SER A 788 1.65 -12.40 -35.58
N SER A 789 1.79 -13.46 -34.77
CA SER A 789 2.84 -14.47 -34.89
C SER A 789 2.46 -15.53 -35.92
N VAL A 790 3.42 -15.94 -36.74
CA VAL A 790 3.25 -16.96 -37.78
C VAL A 790 4.40 -17.96 -37.71
N THR A 791 4.08 -19.25 -37.73
CA THR A 791 5.07 -20.34 -37.79
C THR A 791 5.15 -20.88 -39.21
N VAL A 792 6.37 -21.01 -39.72
CA VAL A 792 6.69 -21.57 -41.04
C VAL A 792 7.65 -22.74 -40.89
N ALA A 793 7.60 -23.69 -41.83
CA ALA A 793 8.46 -24.86 -41.84
C ALA A 793 9.54 -24.70 -42.92
N CYS A 794 10.80 -24.55 -42.51
CA CYS A 794 11.94 -24.47 -43.42
C CYS A 794 12.61 -25.84 -43.53
N THR A 795 12.75 -26.40 -44.73
CA THR A 795 13.23 -27.78 -44.93
C THR A 795 14.55 -27.84 -45.70
N PRO A 796 15.58 -28.57 -45.20
CA PRO A 796 16.76 -28.90 -45.98
C PRO A 796 16.47 -30.07 -46.95
N GLY A 797 17.16 -30.10 -48.09
CA GLY A 797 17.18 -31.30 -48.96
C GLY A 797 16.10 -31.38 -50.05
N ALA A 798 15.21 -30.40 -50.16
CA ALA A 798 14.33 -30.29 -51.32
C ALA A 798 15.05 -29.68 -52.54
N GLU A 799 14.79 -30.18 -53.74
CA GLU A 799 15.31 -29.63 -55.00
C GLU A 799 14.32 -28.63 -55.61
N THR A 800 14.76 -27.40 -55.86
CA THR A 800 13.94 -26.40 -56.57
C THR A 800 14.01 -26.63 -58.08
N VAL A 801 12.88 -26.98 -58.70
CA VAL A 801 12.76 -27.35 -60.12
C VAL A 801 11.86 -26.35 -60.85
N GLY A 802 12.31 -25.83 -61.99
CA GLY A 802 11.50 -25.00 -62.90
C GLY A 802 10.56 -25.83 -63.77
N THR A 803 9.34 -25.33 -64.00
CA THR A 803 8.30 -25.93 -64.84
C THR A 803 7.33 -24.85 -65.35
N THR A 804 6.27 -25.25 -66.08
CA THR A 804 5.23 -24.32 -66.54
C THR A 804 3.82 -24.79 -66.18
N TYR A 805 2.85 -23.87 -66.08
CA TYR A 805 1.44 -24.24 -65.89
C TYR A 805 0.91 -25.02 -67.09
N SER A 806 1.39 -24.77 -68.31
CA SER A 806 1.11 -25.66 -69.46
C SER A 806 1.57 -27.10 -69.18
N ALA A 807 2.78 -27.31 -68.65
CA ALA A 807 3.30 -28.64 -68.32
C ALA A 807 2.54 -29.31 -67.16
N LEU A 808 2.15 -28.55 -66.13
CA LEU A 808 1.32 -29.06 -65.03
C LEU A 808 -0.11 -29.38 -65.47
N SER A 809 -0.68 -28.62 -66.41
CA SER A 809 -2.03 -28.85 -66.94
C SER A 809 -2.17 -30.17 -67.70
N ALA A 810 -1.06 -30.65 -68.30
CA ALA A 810 -0.99 -31.97 -68.92
C ALA A 810 -0.99 -33.12 -67.90
N ILE A 811 -0.65 -32.85 -66.64
CA ILE A 811 -0.68 -33.81 -65.52
C ILE A 811 -2.03 -33.74 -64.77
N HIS A 812 -2.56 -32.52 -64.60
CA HIS A 812 -3.90 -32.29 -64.05
C HIS A 812 -4.50 -31.00 -64.65
N ALA A 813 -5.53 -31.13 -65.49
CA ALA A 813 -6.08 -30.02 -66.28
C ALA A 813 -6.56 -28.80 -65.45
N GLY A 814 -6.93 -29.01 -64.19
CA GLY A 814 -7.32 -27.95 -63.25
C GLY A 814 -6.16 -27.11 -62.71
N CYS A 815 -4.90 -27.49 -62.95
CA CYS A 815 -3.73 -26.63 -62.70
C CYS A 815 -3.28 -25.99 -64.01
N ASN A 816 -3.57 -24.71 -64.20
CA ASN A 816 -3.33 -24.02 -65.47
C ASN A 816 -3.17 -22.50 -65.25
N ALA A 817 -2.97 -21.74 -66.33
CA ALA A 817 -2.67 -20.31 -66.26
C ALA A 817 -3.76 -19.43 -65.57
N THR A 818 -5.00 -19.91 -65.41
CA THR A 818 -6.07 -19.22 -64.65
C THR A 818 -6.34 -19.83 -63.27
N SER A 819 -6.02 -21.10 -63.07
CA SER A 819 -6.12 -21.83 -61.79
C SER A 819 -4.72 -22.30 -61.37
N ARG A 820 -3.98 -21.40 -60.71
CA ARG A 820 -2.53 -21.50 -60.46
C ARG A 820 -2.14 -22.09 -59.10
N ILE A 821 -3.09 -22.22 -58.19
CA ILE A 821 -2.87 -22.71 -56.82
C ILE A 821 -4.14 -23.40 -56.31
N GLY A 822 -3.97 -24.29 -55.34
CA GLY A 822 -5.05 -25.10 -54.76
C GLY A 822 -4.90 -26.58 -55.12
N ARG A 823 -5.89 -27.37 -54.72
CA ARG A 823 -5.89 -28.84 -54.75
C ARG A 823 -5.34 -29.45 -56.04
N ASP A 824 -5.83 -28.97 -57.18
CA ASP A 824 -5.50 -29.49 -58.50
C ASP A 824 -4.05 -29.21 -58.89
N CYS A 825 -3.50 -28.08 -58.43
CA CYS A 825 -2.07 -27.79 -58.56
C CYS A 825 -1.23 -28.57 -57.56
N ASN A 826 -1.68 -28.77 -56.32
CA ASN A 826 -0.97 -29.64 -55.38
C ASN A 826 -0.80 -31.05 -55.96
N ALA A 827 -1.86 -31.62 -56.54
CA ALA A 827 -1.82 -32.92 -57.22
C ALA A 827 -0.93 -32.92 -58.48
N ALA A 828 -0.98 -31.86 -59.30
CA ALA A 828 -0.10 -31.73 -60.45
C ALA A 828 1.39 -31.69 -60.05
N ILE A 829 1.73 -30.89 -59.03
CA ILE A 829 3.10 -30.71 -58.54
C ILE A 829 3.60 -31.98 -57.86
N HIS A 830 2.79 -32.62 -57.02
CA HIS A 830 3.09 -33.92 -56.40
C HIS A 830 3.50 -34.96 -57.45
N ARG A 831 2.66 -35.17 -58.47
CA ARG A 831 2.92 -36.13 -59.56
C ARG A 831 4.09 -35.71 -60.45
N PHE A 832 4.27 -34.41 -60.70
CA PHE A 832 5.42 -33.86 -61.43
C PHE A 832 6.76 -34.16 -60.73
N CYS A 833 6.83 -33.98 -59.41
CA CYS A 833 7.99 -34.34 -58.60
C CYS A 833 8.15 -35.86 -58.47
N GLY A 834 7.06 -36.61 -58.30
CA GLY A 834 7.06 -38.07 -58.30
C GLY A 834 7.67 -38.67 -59.57
N SER A 835 7.36 -38.10 -60.74
CA SER A 835 7.96 -38.51 -62.02
C SER A 835 9.48 -38.27 -62.13
N ARG A 836 10.08 -37.55 -61.17
CA ARG A 836 11.51 -37.25 -61.06
C ARG A 836 12.20 -38.01 -59.92
N GLY A 837 11.49 -38.94 -59.28
CA GLY A 837 12.02 -39.74 -58.17
C GLY A 837 12.04 -39.02 -56.82
N ALA A 838 11.28 -37.94 -56.67
CA ALA A 838 11.02 -37.30 -55.38
C ALA A 838 9.77 -37.92 -54.71
N VAL A 839 9.74 -37.95 -53.38
CA VAL A 839 8.62 -38.48 -52.58
C VAL A 839 7.36 -37.63 -52.76
N SER A 840 7.53 -36.31 -52.86
CA SER A 840 6.44 -35.36 -53.10
C SER A 840 6.99 -34.01 -53.58
N GLY A 841 6.12 -33.03 -53.77
CA GLY A 841 6.52 -31.65 -54.00
C GLY A 841 5.43 -30.63 -53.67
N TYR A 842 5.86 -29.37 -53.53
CA TYR A 842 4.98 -28.23 -53.21
C TYR A 842 5.39 -26.96 -53.96
N GLY A 843 4.45 -26.05 -54.13
CA GLY A 843 4.64 -24.79 -54.84
C GLY A 843 3.31 -24.15 -55.28
N PRO A 844 3.33 -23.13 -56.15
CA PRO A 844 4.53 -22.46 -56.66
C PRO A 844 5.36 -21.80 -55.54
N LEU A 845 6.68 -21.80 -55.69
CA LEU A 845 7.62 -21.02 -54.86
C LEU A 845 7.81 -19.62 -55.45
N GLU A 846 8.15 -19.57 -56.74
CA GLU A 846 8.29 -18.38 -57.57
C GLU A 846 7.48 -18.60 -58.84
N ASN A 847 6.82 -17.58 -59.39
CA ASN A 847 6.04 -17.73 -60.62
C ASN A 847 5.84 -16.42 -61.39
N GLY A 848 5.66 -16.51 -62.70
CA GLY A 848 5.36 -15.38 -63.58
C GLY A 848 5.03 -15.84 -65.00
N GLY A 849 3.98 -15.27 -65.62
CA GLY A 849 3.55 -15.73 -66.94
C GLY A 849 3.03 -17.17 -66.91
N ASP A 850 3.57 -18.06 -67.74
CA ASP A 850 3.33 -19.51 -67.68
C ASP A 850 4.35 -20.25 -66.79
N ASP A 851 5.46 -19.61 -66.42
CA ASP A 851 6.58 -20.24 -65.71
C ASP A 851 6.38 -20.25 -64.18
N LEU A 852 6.84 -21.31 -63.52
CA LEU A 852 6.91 -21.42 -62.07
C LEU A 852 8.07 -22.32 -61.58
N GLN A 853 8.45 -22.14 -60.33
CA GLN A 853 9.33 -23.04 -59.58
C GLN A 853 8.54 -23.82 -58.53
N VAL A 854 8.94 -25.08 -58.31
CA VAL A 854 8.37 -25.99 -57.30
C VAL A 854 9.49 -26.65 -56.52
N ALA A 855 9.26 -26.99 -55.25
CA ALA A 855 10.16 -27.80 -54.45
C ALA A 855 9.78 -29.28 -54.60
N CYS A 856 10.73 -30.12 -55.00
CA CYS A 856 10.60 -31.58 -55.00
C CYS A 856 11.41 -32.16 -53.84
N VAL A 857 10.76 -32.82 -52.89
CA VAL A 857 11.40 -33.40 -51.68
C VAL A 857 11.77 -34.85 -51.95
N ARG A 858 13.04 -35.22 -51.76
CA ARG A 858 13.60 -36.55 -52.06
C ARG A 858 13.83 -37.35 -50.79
#